data_AF-A0A8A3PKR6-F1
#
_entry.id   AF-A0A8A3PKR6-F1
#
_cell.length_a   1.000
_cell.length_b   1.000
_cell.length_c   1.000
_cell.angle_alpha   90.00
_cell.angle_beta   90.00
_cell.angle_gamma   90.00
#
_symmetry.space_group_name_H-M   'P 1'
#
loop_
_entity.id
_entity.type
_entity.pdbx_description
1 polymer ?
#
loop_
_entity_poly.entity_id
_entity_poly.type
_entity_poly.pdbx_seq_one_letter_code
_entity_poly.pdbx_strand_id
1 'polypeptide(L)'
;MQSQTTSSSAPAISFLGPISSYTHQVFDLRLIKCPAPFNCQHYQQHAVSIGLTDDYHHQAALGCFDEEKYDYQPAIGIPDVFEAVQSGKAELGVVPFENSTNGAVIFTLELLADRHSLYKDVTICGEAYVDVSHCLLGYTSPADSPVMSGTCTPTTSTPSPVKPKTTPRSSLNHIQRIYTHPQAYGQCEAFLGTYLKGVGRLDVSSTSKAAEIVKGDKTGTSAAIASSLAADVHGLDILAKGIEDREDNTTRFLILRKGEDTSATKVNVAAKSMITFTVDHRTPGALADVLDCFRRYQVNLTSLNSRPTKVVPFQYIFFVEFEGSKLSDPEGKVAGALNNLDKYTQAWRWLGSWEDKLSHHLVYFSTQISANALLSDGTDPLHSPGSPFVRRMWSGGSVVFNTTNGKQLRLDNRRAVCIERIVDVSIRGNEGDEKVFVNIERRVALADTGDVQENSAVASETCSVGDGKADQRLLRKYLVDENDNIGPASLVEMRSLVFMREKDAATAKEDRIRPPKILRPTRKPDFDVRITPSQSLLFRFSALTFNAHAIHLDPEYCREVEGHRDLLLHGPLSLVFMLSILRSQLRPGEMIKRFDYRNLAPLYANEELRVCVGKKADQNNNKYEVWIEGKEGGYAVKGSAVVGPLDHGRQG
;
A
#
# COMPACT_ATOMS: atom_id res chain seq x y z
N MET A 1 -10.20 -34.98 46.78
CA MET A 1 -9.00 -34.50 46.05
C MET A 1 -9.48 -33.56 44.96
N GLN A 2 -8.92 -32.35 44.86
CA GLN A 2 -9.22 -31.44 43.74
C GLN A 2 -8.22 -31.68 42.61
N SER A 3 -8.71 -31.85 41.38
CA SER A 3 -7.87 -31.86 40.19
C SER A 3 -7.58 -30.42 39.77
N GLN A 4 -6.31 -30.01 39.78
CA GLN A 4 -5.91 -28.71 39.26
C GLN A 4 -6.04 -28.69 37.73
N THR A 5 -6.94 -27.87 37.21
CA THR A 5 -6.95 -27.49 35.80
C THR A 5 -5.88 -26.44 35.56
N THR A 6 -4.81 -26.79 34.86
CA THR A 6 -3.79 -25.84 34.42
C THR A 6 -4.37 -24.94 33.33
N SER A 7 -4.67 -23.68 33.67
CA SER A 7 -4.95 -22.65 32.68
C SER A 7 -3.69 -22.36 31.88
N SER A 8 -3.66 -22.68 30.58
CA SER A 8 -2.61 -22.22 29.68
C SER A 8 -2.73 -20.71 29.50
N SER A 9 -1.76 -19.96 30.02
CA SER A 9 -1.60 -18.54 29.69
C SER A 9 -1.35 -18.38 28.19
N ALA A 10 -1.93 -17.34 27.60
CA ALA A 10 -1.61 -16.96 26.22
C ALA A 10 -0.09 -16.63 26.08
N PRO A 11 0.53 -16.93 24.93
CA PRO A 11 1.92 -16.54 24.67
C PRO A 11 2.07 -15.01 24.70
N ALA A 12 3.15 -14.53 25.32
CA ALA A 12 3.40 -13.10 25.53
C ALA A 12 4.35 -12.50 24.48
N ILE A 13 4.03 -11.30 24.02
CA ILE A 13 4.82 -10.48 23.09
C ILE A 13 5.27 -9.21 23.82
N SER A 14 6.57 -8.89 23.74
CA SER A 14 7.11 -7.65 24.32
C SER A 14 7.41 -6.59 23.25
N PHE A 15 7.09 -5.34 23.54
CA PHE A 15 7.28 -4.18 22.66
C PHE A 15 7.41 -2.90 23.52
N LEU A 16 7.78 -1.75 22.94
CA LEU A 16 8.11 -0.56 23.73
C LEU A 16 6.91 0.23 24.28
N GLY A 17 7.07 0.71 25.51
CA GLY A 17 6.19 1.60 26.26
C GLY A 17 6.99 2.55 27.19
N PRO A 18 6.35 3.54 27.83
CA PRO A 18 6.99 4.78 28.31
C PRO A 18 7.92 4.58 29.54
N ILE A 19 9.03 5.33 29.75
CA ILE A 19 9.57 6.57 29.15
C ILE A 19 11.12 6.52 29.02
N SER A 20 11.72 6.82 27.86
CA SER A 20 12.69 7.93 27.65
C SER A 20 13.64 7.79 26.44
N SER A 21 14.02 8.95 25.88
CA SER A 21 15.09 9.20 24.89
C SER A 21 14.96 8.61 23.47
N TYR A 22 14.63 9.49 22.51
CA TYR A 22 14.91 9.28 21.08
C TYR A 22 15.69 10.46 20.51
N THR A 23 16.74 10.16 19.74
CA THR A 23 17.49 11.09 18.90
C THR A 23 17.61 10.51 17.49
N HIS A 24 17.27 11.28 16.45
CA HIS A 24 18.03 11.46 15.20
C HIS A 24 17.28 12.38 14.20
N GLN A 25 17.92 12.66 13.05
CA GLN A 25 17.64 13.71 12.06
C GLN A 25 18.02 13.21 10.65
N VAL A 26 17.59 13.78 9.50
CA VAL A 26 16.24 13.99 8.89
C VAL A 26 16.38 13.99 7.33
N PHE A 27 15.27 13.83 6.55
CA PHE A 27 15.04 14.16 5.10
C PHE A 27 15.69 13.25 3.99
N ASP A 28 15.15 12.98 2.78
CA ASP A 28 13.83 13.22 2.08
C ASP A 28 13.63 12.31 0.78
N LEU A 29 12.54 12.11 -0.03
CA LEU A 29 11.04 12.36 -0.15
C LEU A 29 10.35 11.65 -1.38
N ARG A 30 9.10 11.13 -1.20
CA ARG A 30 7.94 10.87 -2.16
C ARG A 30 7.80 9.41 -2.72
N LEU A 31 6.65 8.71 -2.83
CA LEU A 31 5.18 8.83 -2.53
C LEU A 31 4.52 7.39 -2.37
N ILE A 32 3.38 6.98 -1.73
CA ILE A 32 2.21 7.52 -0.93
C ILE A 32 0.82 7.22 -1.59
N LYS A 33 -0.36 6.86 -0.98
CA LYS A 33 -0.92 6.25 0.30
C LYS A 33 -2.50 6.08 0.08
N CYS A 34 -3.52 5.63 0.87
CA CYS A 34 -3.81 5.14 2.26
C CYS A 34 -5.16 4.25 2.33
N PRO A 35 -6.22 4.30 3.23
CA PRO A 35 -6.97 3.06 3.70
C PRO A 35 -8.56 3.02 3.84
N ALA A 36 -9.10 1.92 4.44
CA ALA A 36 -10.37 1.73 5.26
C ALA A 36 -11.80 1.51 4.61
N PRO A 37 -12.92 1.19 5.34
CA PRO A 37 -13.12 0.67 6.74
C PRO A 37 -14.13 -0.53 6.98
N PHE A 38 -13.94 -1.31 8.08
CA PHE A 38 -14.95 -1.99 8.99
C PHE A 38 -16.07 -2.97 8.45
N ASN A 39 -16.89 -3.74 9.23
CA ASN A 39 -16.84 -4.51 10.51
C ASN A 39 -18.20 -5.31 10.71
N CYS A 40 -18.43 -6.00 11.85
CA CYS A 40 -19.65 -6.68 12.40
C CYS A 40 -19.94 -8.15 12.01
N GLN A 41 -20.31 -9.11 12.89
CA GLN A 41 -20.58 -9.18 14.36
C GLN A 41 -20.76 -10.70 14.75
N HIS A 42 -21.03 -11.23 15.97
CA HIS A 42 -21.37 -10.76 17.33
C HIS A 42 -21.19 -11.90 18.39
N TYR A 43 -20.76 -11.64 19.65
CA TYR A 43 -21.32 -12.24 20.90
C TYR A 43 -20.97 -11.37 22.14
N GLN A 44 -21.26 -11.81 23.38
CA GLN A 44 -21.36 -10.95 24.57
C GLN A 44 -20.17 -10.98 25.56
N GLN A 45 -19.92 -9.80 26.16
CA GLN A 45 -19.44 -9.54 27.54
C GLN A 45 -18.37 -10.45 28.16
N HIS A 46 -17.19 -9.86 28.41
CA HIS A 46 -16.76 -9.56 29.78
C HIS A 46 -15.83 -8.34 29.77
N ALA A 47 -15.84 -7.53 30.82
CA ALA A 47 -15.01 -6.32 30.91
C ALA A 47 -13.74 -6.57 31.73
N VAL A 48 -12.58 -6.38 31.09
CA VAL A 48 -11.27 -6.21 31.72
C VAL A 48 -10.62 -5.00 31.02
N SER A 49 -9.81 -4.21 31.73
CA SER A 49 -9.25 -2.96 31.23
C SER A 49 -7.81 -2.75 31.71
N ILE A 50 -7.13 -1.83 31.01
CA ILE A 50 -5.76 -1.32 31.26
C ILE A 50 -4.62 -2.24 30.80
N GLY A 51 -4.22 -2.02 29.55
CA GLY A 51 -2.91 -2.40 28.97
C GLY A 51 -2.51 -1.56 27.75
N LEU A 52 -3.30 -0.52 27.42
CA LEU A 52 -3.20 0.21 26.16
C LEU A 52 -1.95 1.11 26.11
N THR A 53 -1.26 1.05 24.97
CA THR A 53 -0.14 1.91 24.61
C THR A 53 -0.36 2.45 23.20
N ASP A 54 0.16 3.63 22.91
CA ASP A 54 -0.28 4.49 21.80
C ASP A 54 0.80 4.76 20.74
N ASP A 55 1.96 4.14 20.90
CA ASP A 55 3.16 4.33 20.07
C ASP A 55 3.20 3.36 18.86
N TYR A 56 4.00 3.71 17.86
CA TYR A 56 4.18 2.95 16.62
C TYR A 56 4.70 1.51 16.85
N HIS A 57 5.35 1.25 18.00
CA HIS A 57 5.75 -0.10 18.43
C HIS A 57 4.55 -1.01 18.71
N HIS A 58 3.49 -0.49 19.33
CA HIS A 58 2.27 -1.23 19.56
C HIS A 58 1.54 -1.47 18.23
N GLN A 59 1.45 -0.43 17.37
CA GLN A 59 0.90 -0.56 16.02
C GLN A 59 1.66 -1.60 15.16
N ALA A 60 2.98 -1.73 15.31
CA ALA A 60 3.77 -2.76 14.64
C ALA A 60 3.42 -4.18 15.13
N ALA A 61 3.25 -4.36 16.44
CA ALA A 61 2.88 -5.63 17.02
C ALA A 61 1.45 -6.06 16.60
N LEU A 62 0.47 -5.15 16.73
CA LEU A 62 -0.91 -5.36 16.25
C LEU A 62 -1.01 -5.62 14.74
N GLY A 63 -0.08 -5.07 13.95
CA GLY A 63 0.01 -5.33 12.51
C GLY A 63 0.54 -6.73 12.14
N CYS A 64 1.15 -7.45 13.09
CA CYS A 64 1.77 -8.76 12.87
C CYS A 64 1.05 -9.90 13.59
N PHE A 65 0.40 -9.60 14.71
CA PHE A 65 -0.11 -10.59 15.65
C PHE A 65 -1.56 -10.33 16.02
N ASP A 66 -2.25 -11.42 16.34
CA ASP A 66 -3.69 -11.42 16.59
C ASP A 66 -3.97 -11.13 18.06
N GLU A 67 -4.75 -10.09 18.36
CA GLU A 67 -5.15 -9.69 19.72
C GLU A 67 -5.84 -10.82 20.49
N GLU A 68 -6.55 -11.73 19.80
CA GLU A 68 -7.24 -12.86 20.46
C GLU A 68 -6.27 -14.01 20.84
N LYS A 69 -4.99 -13.93 20.46
CA LYS A 69 -4.03 -15.04 20.58
C LYS A 69 -2.79 -14.75 21.43
N TYR A 70 -2.46 -13.48 21.68
CA TYR A 70 -1.21 -13.08 22.34
C TYR A 70 -1.45 -12.05 23.45
N ASP A 71 -0.70 -12.15 24.54
CA ASP A 71 -0.62 -11.13 25.59
C ASP A 71 0.41 -10.05 25.23
N TYR A 72 0.10 -8.77 25.46
CA TYR A 72 0.88 -7.64 24.98
C TYR A 72 1.55 -6.89 26.14
N GLN A 73 2.87 -7.10 26.31
CA GLN A 73 3.63 -6.62 27.46
C GLN A 73 4.55 -5.43 27.10
N PRO A 74 4.23 -4.20 27.56
CA PRO A 74 5.09 -3.03 27.33
C PRO A 74 6.41 -3.11 28.10
N ALA A 75 7.47 -2.60 27.48
CA ALA A 75 8.86 -2.61 27.94
C ALA A 75 9.46 -1.18 27.85
N ILE A 76 10.27 -0.77 28.83
CA ILE A 76 10.62 0.66 29.03
C ILE A 76 11.69 1.11 28.01
N GLY A 77 12.58 0.21 27.61
CA GLY A 77 13.56 0.41 26.54
C GLY A 77 13.85 -0.84 25.71
N ILE A 78 14.56 -0.67 24.60
CA ILE A 78 14.94 -1.78 23.70
C ILE A 78 15.71 -2.90 24.45
N PRO A 79 16.63 -2.62 25.40
CA PRO A 79 17.29 -3.67 26.19
C PRO A 79 16.32 -4.59 26.94
N ASP A 80 15.20 -4.05 27.43
CA ASP A 80 14.20 -4.80 28.20
C ASP A 80 13.42 -5.79 27.31
N VAL A 81 13.19 -5.43 26.04
CA VAL A 81 12.58 -6.35 25.04
C VAL A 81 13.53 -7.50 24.74
N PHE A 82 14.82 -7.20 24.58
CA PHE A 82 15.87 -8.22 24.41
C PHE A 82 15.99 -9.11 25.66
N GLU A 83 15.91 -8.55 26.87
CA GLU A 83 15.92 -9.32 28.13
C GLU A 83 14.65 -10.17 28.30
N ALA A 84 13.46 -9.65 27.95
CA ALA A 84 12.21 -10.40 28.00
C ALA A 84 12.24 -11.63 27.08
N VAL A 85 12.78 -11.50 25.87
CA VAL A 85 12.95 -12.61 24.93
C VAL A 85 14.07 -13.56 25.38
N GLN A 86 15.24 -13.05 25.76
CA GLN A 86 16.39 -13.87 26.20
C GLN A 86 16.10 -14.65 27.50
N SER A 87 15.33 -14.09 28.43
CA SER A 87 14.85 -14.80 29.62
C SER A 87 13.76 -15.83 29.29
N GLY A 88 12.96 -15.59 28.24
CA GLY A 88 11.76 -16.37 27.92
C GLY A 88 10.51 -15.88 28.66
N LYS A 89 10.53 -14.66 29.22
CA LYS A 89 9.35 -13.97 29.76
C LYS A 89 8.35 -13.61 28.64
N ALA A 90 8.87 -13.26 27.46
CA ALA A 90 8.11 -13.13 26.23
C ALA A 90 8.61 -14.17 25.21
N GLU A 91 7.71 -14.71 24.39
CA GLU A 91 8.08 -15.59 23.27
C GLU A 91 8.69 -14.77 22.13
N LEU A 92 8.09 -13.61 21.85
CA LEU A 92 8.46 -12.70 20.76
C LEU A 92 8.71 -11.28 21.28
N GLY A 93 9.60 -10.56 20.60
CA GLY A 93 9.93 -9.16 20.88
C GLY A 93 9.88 -8.30 19.62
N VAL A 94 9.17 -7.18 19.64
CA VAL A 94 9.07 -6.25 18.50
C VAL A 94 9.98 -5.04 18.75
N VAL A 95 11.05 -4.91 17.97
CA VAL A 95 12.04 -3.83 18.10
C VAL A 95 12.15 -3.01 16.81
N PRO A 96 12.30 -1.68 16.88
CA PRO A 96 12.56 -0.87 15.69
C PRO A 96 13.96 -1.18 15.16
N PHE A 97 14.12 -1.26 13.83
CA PHE A 97 15.42 -1.58 13.23
C PHE A 97 15.89 -0.51 12.24
N GLU A 98 14.98 0.04 11.44
CA GLU A 98 15.33 0.99 10.38
C GLU A 98 14.14 1.87 10.04
N ASN A 99 14.37 3.09 9.57
CA ASN A 99 13.32 4.01 9.12
C ASN A 99 13.67 4.54 7.73
N SER A 100 12.68 4.55 6.81
CA SER A 100 12.87 4.93 5.40
C SER A 100 13.46 6.33 5.17
N THR A 101 13.40 7.20 6.19
CA THR A 101 13.90 8.59 6.14
C THR A 101 15.13 8.82 7.02
N ASN A 102 15.37 8.01 8.07
CA ASN A 102 16.40 8.27 9.08
C ASN A 102 17.43 7.13 9.25
N GLY A 103 17.31 6.04 8.49
CA GLY A 103 18.26 4.91 8.51
C GLY A 103 18.12 3.99 9.73
N ALA A 104 19.18 3.25 10.03
CA ALA A 104 19.18 2.19 11.03
C ALA A 104 19.18 2.68 12.49
N VAL A 105 18.40 2.00 13.34
CA VAL A 105 18.27 2.28 14.77
C VAL A 105 19.47 1.71 15.51
N ILE A 106 20.40 2.61 15.84
CA ILE A 106 21.71 2.28 16.43
C ILE A 106 21.57 1.41 17.69
N PHE A 107 20.61 1.67 18.57
CA PHE A 107 20.44 0.89 19.80
C PHE A 107 20.14 -0.59 19.54
N THR A 108 19.32 -0.91 18.54
CA THR A 108 19.01 -2.29 18.14
C THR A 108 20.24 -2.98 17.56
N LEU A 109 21.03 -2.28 16.71
CA LEU A 109 22.32 -2.79 16.24
C LEU A 109 23.33 -2.99 17.38
N GLU A 110 23.37 -2.10 18.37
CA GLU A 110 24.27 -2.20 19.52
C GLU A 110 23.95 -3.38 20.45
N LEU A 111 22.69 -3.84 20.49
CA LEU A 111 22.24 -5.02 21.22
C LEU A 111 22.43 -6.31 20.40
N LEU A 112 22.10 -6.31 19.09
CA LEU A 112 22.41 -7.40 18.16
C LEU A 112 23.92 -7.64 17.97
N ALA A 113 24.76 -6.63 18.24
CA ALA A 113 26.22 -6.79 18.32
C ALA A 113 26.66 -7.72 19.46
N ASP A 114 25.83 -7.86 20.50
CA ASP A 114 25.96 -8.76 21.65
C ASP A 114 27.39 -8.96 22.19
N ARG A 115 28.11 -7.84 22.34
CA ARG A 115 29.55 -7.80 22.66
C ARG A 115 29.94 -8.52 23.94
N HIS A 116 28.98 -8.71 24.85
CA HIS A 116 29.16 -9.36 26.15
C HIS A 116 28.45 -10.73 26.24
N SER A 117 27.93 -11.25 25.12
CA SER A 117 27.21 -12.55 25.03
C SER A 117 26.01 -12.68 25.97
N LEU A 118 25.29 -11.58 26.19
CA LEU A 118 24.09 -11.50 27.02
C LEU A 118 22.87 -12.03 26.26
N TYR A 119 22.78 -11.73 24.95
CA TYR A 119 21.61 -12.00 24.10
C TYR A 119 21.91 -13.10 23.06
N LYS A 120 22.77 -14.05 23.42
CA LYS A 120 23.32 -15.08 22.52
C LYS A 120 22.25 -16.01 21.92
N ASP A 121 21.13 -16.19 22.60
CA ASP A 121 20.05 -17.09 22.20
C ASP A 121 18.92 -16.34 21.47
N VAL A 122 19.03 -15.00 21.30
CA VAL A 122 18.08 -14.18 20.55
C VAL A 122 18.39 -14.28 19.04
N THR A 123 17.34 -14.52 18.25
CA THR A 123 17.36 -14.52 16.79
C THR A 123 16.23 -13.65 16.21
N ILE A 124 16.32 -13.32 14.92
CA ILE A 124 15.30 -12.64 14.14
C ILE A 124 14.48 -13.69 13.39
N CYS A 125 13.15 -13.66 13.54
CA CYS A 125 12.23 -14.59 12.88
C CYS A 125 11.15 -13.89 12.02
N GLY A 126 11.18 -12.55 11.92
CA GLY A 126 10.23 -11.80 11.11
C GLY A 126 10.57 -10.31 11.00
N GLU A 127 9.84 -9.62 10.13
CA GLU A 127 9.91 -8.17 9.95
C GLU A 127 8.51 -7.56 9.81
N ALA A 128 8.38 -6.29 10.18
CA ALA A 128 7.15 -5.51 10.07
C ALA A 128 7.44 -4.12 9.50
N TYR A 129 6.45 -3.51 8.85
CA TYR A 129 6.54 -2.15 8.32
C TYR A 129 5.33 -1.34 8.78
N VAL A 130 5.57 -0.21 9.46
CA VAL A 130 4.51 0.72 9.88
C VAL A 130 4.73 2.08 9.26
N ASP A 131 3.74 2.52 8.49
CA ASP A 131 3.67 3.88 7.98
C ASP A 131 3.45 4.87 9.13
N VAL A 132 4.42 5.74 9.33
CA VAL A 132 4.29 6.93 10.18
C VAL A 132 3.27 7.87 9.53
N SER A 133 2.37 8.44 10.33
CA SER A 133 1.44 9.47 9.89
C SER A 133 1.00 10.30 11.09
N HIS A 134 1.16 11.61 10.99
CA HIS A 134 0.96 12.54 12.08
C HIS A 134 -0.44 13.11 12.05
N CYS A 135 -1.04 13.15 13.24
CA CYS A 135 -2.30 13.79 13.52
C CYS A 135 -2.08 14.97 14.47
N LEU A 136 -2.74 16.10 14.18
CA LEU A 136 -2.95 17.13 15.19
C LEU A 136 -4.12 16.65 16.06
N LEU A 137 -3.83 16.36 17.31
CA LEU A 137 -4.79 15.94 18.34
C LEU A 137 -5.10 17.10 19.27
N GLY A 138 -6.30 17.13 19.84
CA GLY A 138 -6.67 18.11 20.86
C GLY A 138 -8.13 17.96 21.26
N TYR A 139 -8.77 19.06 21.65
CA TYR A 139 -10.22 19.12 21.84
C TYR A 139 -10.84 20.06 20.81
N THR A 140 -11.97 19.66 20.22
CA THR A 140 -12.75 20.50 19.31
C THR A 140 -13.37 21.70 20.05
N SER A 141 -13.41 22.84 19.38
CA SER A 141 -14.05 24.05 19.87
C SER A 141 -15.58 23.84 19.95
N PRO A 142 -16.24 24.04 21.10
CA PRO A 142 -17.70 23.89 21.23
C PRO A 142 -18.53 24.89 20.39
N ALA A 143 -17.90 25.84 19.71
CA ALA A 143 -18.56 26.91 18.97
C ALA A 143 -18.78 26.61 17.46
N ASP A 144 -18.09 25.62 16.89
CA ASP A 144 -17.95 25.49 15.43
C ASP A 144 -18.81 24.37 14.81
N SER A 145 -19.93 24.76 14.22
CA SER A 145 -20.58 23.98 13.15
C SER A 145 -20.02 24.36 11.77
N PRO A 146 -19.93 23.44 10.79
CA PRO A 146 -18.99 23.58 9.68
C PRO A 146 -19.53 24.41 8.50
N VAL A 147 -19.13 25.69 8.37
CA VAL A 147 -19.30 26.44 7.11
C VAL A 147 -18.23 27.52 6.81
N MET A 148 -17.98 27.68 5.51
CA MET A 148 -17.44 28.85 4.80
C MET A 148 -15.92 29.16 4.81
N SER A 149 -15.40 29.28 3.59
CA SER A 149 -14.09 29.79 3.21
C SER A 149 -13.89 31.27 3.59
N GLY A 150 -12.92 31.56 4.46
CA GLY A 150 -12.42 32.90 4.71
C GLY A 150 -11.28 33.29 3.76
N THR A 151 -11.45 34.36 2.99
CA THR A 151 -10.45 34.86 2.04
C THR A 151 -9.28 35.53 2.75
N CYS A 152 -8.03 35.14 2.44
CA CYS A 152 -6.84 35.82 2.97
C CYS A 152 -6.27 36.85 1.99
N THR A 153 -6.24 38.12 2.40
CA THR A 153 -5.62 39.23 1.64
C THR A 153 -4.09 39.10 1.65
N PRO A 154 -3.39 39.29 0.51
CA PRO A 154 -1.93 39.16 0.47
C PRO A 154 -1.22 40.30 1.22
N THR A 155 -0.17 39.95 1.96
CA THR A 155 0.86 40.88 2.46
C THR A 155 2.23 40.46 1.96
N THR A 156 3.12 41.44 1.78
CA THR A 156 4.26 41.34 0.85
C THR A 156 5.52 40.73 1.49
N SER A 157 6.37 40.14 0.64
CA SER A 157 7.81 39.90 0.85
C SER A 157 8.23 39.04 2.07
N THR A 158 8.10 37.73 1.93
CA THR A 158 9.09 36.72 2.38
C THR A 158 8.89 35.46 1.50
N PRO A 159 9.86 34.53 1.40
CA PRO A 159 9.77 33.44 0.42
C PRO A 159 8.61 32.51 0.75
N SER A 160 7.85 32.10 -0.28
CA SER A 160 6.63 31.32 -0.14
C SER A 160 6.87 30.01 0.62
N PRO A 161 6.23 29.78 1.78
CA PRO A 161 6.27 28.48 2.43
C PRO A 161 5.60 27.43 1.52
N VAL A 162 6.03 26.17 1.68
CA VAL A 162 5.39 25.03 1.01
C VAL A 162 3.92 25.00 1.41
N LYS A 163 3.01 24.89 0.42
CA LYS A 163 1.57 24.75 0.72
C LYS A 163 1.34 23.43 1.47
N PRO A 164 0.62 23.44 2.60
CA PRO A 164 0.29 22.22 3.32
C PRO A 164 -0.64 21.33 2.49
N LYS A 165 -0.49 20.02 2.65
CA LYS A 165 -1.27 19.01 1.92
C LYS A 165 -2.71 18.92 2.41
N THR A 166 -2.92 19.18 3.70
CA THR A 166 -4.17 18.92 4.42
C THR A 166 -4.67 20.19 5.08
N THR A 167 -5.98 20.43 5.01
CA THR A 167 -6.65 21.46 5.80
C THR A 167 -7.00 20.94 7.21
N PRO A 168 -7.14 21.81 8.21
CA PRO A 168 -7.84 21.47 9.45
C PRO A 168 -9.26 20.96 9.19
N ARG A 169 -9.79 20.15 10.12
CA ARG A 169 -11.19 19.66 10.11
C ARG A 169 -12.16 20.60 10.82
N SER A 170 -11.65 21.41 11.74
CA SER A 170 -12.36 22.45 12.50
C SER A 170 -11.56 23.76 12.48
N SER A 171 -12.11 24.82 13.08
CA SER A 171 -11.28 25.94 13.51
C SER A 171 -10.18 25.47 14.46
N LEU A 172 -9.03 26.16 14.42
CA LEU A 172 -7.90 25.96 15.34
C LEU A 172 -7.59 27.21 16.16
N ASN A 173 -8.42 28.26 16.08
CA ASN A 173 -8.16 29.58 16.67
C ASN A 173 -8.08 29.57 18.21
N HIS A 174 -8.57 28.51 18.85
CA HIS A 174 -8.50 28.29 20.30
C HIS A 174 -7.18 27.64 20.76
N ILE A 175 -6.39 27.08 19.84
CA ILE A 175 -5.12 26.41 20.16
C ILE A 175 -4.03 27.46 20.43
N GLN A 176 -3.56 27.50 21.69
CA GLN A 176 -2.48 28.37 22.17
C GLN A 176 -1.14 27.64 22.26
N ARG A 177 -1.16 26.32 22.43
CA ARG A 177 0.02 25.48 22.69
C ARG A 177 -0.03 24.21 21.86
N ILE A 178 1.13 23.78 21.37
CA ILE A 178 1.35 22.48 20.73
C ILE A 178 2.44 21.77 21.54
N TYR A 179 2.27 20.47 21.74
CA TYR A 179 3.27 19.58 22.33
C TYR A 179 3.62 18.47 21.31
N THR A 180 4.90 18.13 21.17
CA THR A 180 5.36 16.88 20.54
C THR A 180 6.86 16.69 20.76
N HIS A 181 7.42 15.59 20.27
CA HIS A 181 8.88 15.41 20.19
C HIS A 181 9.47 16.40 19.16
N PRO A 182 10.65 17.02 19.42
CA PRO A 182 11.26 18.02 18.54
C PRO A 182 11.29 17.65 17.05
N GLN A 183 11.51 16.37 16.72
CA GLN A 183 11.60 15.89 15.35
C GLN A 183 10.26 15.94 14.60
N ALA A 184 9.13 15.82 15.30
CA ALA A 184 7.79 15.85 14.70
C ALA A 184 7.36 17.28 14.30
N TYR A 185 7.84 18.33 14.98
CA TYR A 185 7.67 19.71 14.48
C TYR A 185 8.31 19.88 13.10
N GLY A 186 9.56 19.44 12.96
CA GLY A 186 10.32 19.47 11.70
C GLY A 186 9.82 18.52 10.60
N GLN A 187 8.77 17.74 10.88
CA GLN A 187 8.07 16.90 9.90
C GLN A 187 6.69 17.47 9.53
N CYS A 188 6.26 18.61 10.08
CA CYS A 188 4.92 19.20 9.89
C CYS A 188 4.96 20.72 9.65
N GLU A 189 6.09 21.27 9.20
CA GLU A 189 6.31 22.72 9.14
C GLU A 189 5.38 23.42 8.13
N ALA A 190 5.03 22.79 7.01
CA ALA A 190 4.10 23.40 6.04
C ALA A 190 2.71 23.61 6.66
N PHE A 191 2.25 22.64 7.46
CA PHE A 191 0.96 22.72 8.16
C PHE A 191 1.01 23.75 9.30
N LEU A 192 2.03 23.66 10.17
CA LEU A 192 2.19 24.54 11.32
C LEU A 192 2.39 26.00 10.92
N GLY A 193 3.25 26.26 9.93
CA GLY A 193 3.53 27.61 9.41
C GLY A 193 2.33 28.27 8.71
N THR A 194 1.36 27.48 8.26
CA THR A 194 0.14 27.97 7.60
C THR A 194 -1.03 28.18 8.55
N TYR A 195 -1.32 27.21 9.43
CA TYR A 195 -2.55 27.20 10.24
C TYR A 195 -2.35 27.54 11.73
N LEU A 196 -1.12 27.43 12.25
CA LEU A 196 -0.81 27.61 13.68
C LEU A 196 0.36 28.60 13.88
N LYS A 197 0.43 29.62 13.01
CA LYS A 197 1.48 30.65 13.04
C LYS A 197 1.34 31.53 14.29
N GLY A 198 2.36 31.50 15.16
CA GLY A 198 2.39 32.23 16.42
C GLY A 198 1.88 31.44 17.64
N VAL A 199 1.43 30.20 17.43
CA VAL A 199 1.07 29.27 18.51
C VAL A 199 2.34 28.72 19.17
N GLY A 200 2.34 28.61 20.50
CA GLY A 200 3.51 28.17 21.26
C GLY A 200 3.84 26.70 21.01
N ARG A 201 5.07 26.38 20.62
CA ARG A 201 5.57 25.01 20.48
C ARG A 201 6.35 24.63 21.73
N LEU A 202 6.06 23.46 22.31
CA LEU A 202 6.73 22.93 23.49
C LEU A 202 7.26 21.52 23.22
N ASP A 203 8.55 21.32 23.44
CA ASP A 203 9.23 20.04 23.23
C ASP A 203 8.96 19.07 24.39
N VAL A 204 8.63 17.82 24.07
CA VAL A 204 8.41 16.74 25.05
C VAL A 204 9.13 15.45 24.63
N SER A 205 9.18 14.47 25.52
CA SER A 205 10.00 13.25 25.34
C SER A 205 9.50 12.26 24.27
N SER A 206 8.22 12.29 23.91
CA SER A 206 7.66 11.50 22.80
C SER A 206 6.34 12.08 22.28
N THR A 207 5.91 11.62 21.09
CA THR A 207 4.58 11.85 20.51
C THR A 207 3.46 11.41 21.46
N SER A 208 3.55 10.20 22.02
CA SER A 208 2.64 9.69 23.06
C SER A 208 2.54 10.62 24.27
N LYS A 209 3.69 11.09 24.77
CA LYS A 209 3.71 11.96 25.96
C LYS A 209 3.02 13.30 25.70
N ALA A 210 3.02 13.79 24.46
CA ALA A 210 2.23 14.96 24.09
C ALA A 210 0.72 14.70 24.16
N ALA A 211 0.23 13.56 23.65
CA ALA A 211 -1.18 13.20 23.75
C ALA A 211 -1.61 13.02 25.23
N GLU A 212 -0.77 12.40 26.06
CA GLU A 212 -0.98 12.29 27.50
C GLU A 212 -1.06 13.67 28.20
N ILE A 213 -0.18 14.61 27.85
CA ILE A 213 -0.19 15.98 28.39
C ILE A 213 -1.45 16.73 27.97
N VAL A 214 -1.87 16.61 26.70
CA VAL A 214 -3.06 17.30 26.16
C VAL A 214 -4.37 16.75 26.73
N LYS A 215 -4.44 15.45 27.00
CA LYS A 215 -5.52 14.83 27.80
C LYS A 215 -5.64 15.41 29.21
N GLY A 216 -4.55 15.96 29.75
CA GLY A 216 -4.55 16.70 31.02
C GLY A 216 -5.07 18.14 30.92
N ASP A 217 -5.10 18.75 29.73
CA ASP A 217 -5.50 20.15 29.54
C ASP A 217 -7.01 20.33 29.45
N LYS A 218 -7.62 20.55 30.62
CA LYS A 218 -9.04 20.88 30.77
C LYS A 218 -9.47 22.22 30.14
N THR A 219 -8.55 23.04 29.63
CA THR A 219 -8.89 24.28 28.91
C THR A 219 -9.24 24.07 27.44
N GLY A 220 -8.83 22.93 26.85
CA GLY A 220 -8.96 22.69 25.42
C GLY A 220 -8.06 23.55 24.53
N THR A 221 -7.13 24.33 25.10
CA THR A 221 -6.26 25.25 24.34
C THR A 221 -4.92 24.63 23.90
N SER A 222 -4.68 23.36 24.26
CA SER A 222 -3.50 22.62 23.86
C SER A 222 -3.81 21.59 22.77
N ALA A 223 -2.85 21.39 21.87
CA ALA A 223 -2.84 20.34 20.87
C ALA A 223 -1.56 19.49 20.95
N ALA A 224 -1.61 18.26 20.42
CA ALA A 224 -0.46 17.36 20.31
C ALA A 224 -0.23 16.97 18.85
N ILE A 225 1.02 16.67 18.48
CA ILE A 225 1.32 15.94 17.23
C ILE A 225 1.71 14.50 17.61
N ALA A 226 0.89 13.54 17.20
CA ALA A 226 1.05 12.12 17.53
C ALA A 226 0.41 11.19 16.48
N SER A 227 0.46 9.87 16.72
CA SER A 227 -0.23 8.86 15.91
C SER A 227 -1.76 9.05 15.98
N SER A 228 -2.53 8.49 15.02
CA SER A 228 -3.99 8.44 15.21
C SER A 228 -4.42 7.50 16.34
N LEU A 229 -3.62 6.48 16.66
CA LEU A 229 -3.90 5.57 17.78
C LEU A 229 -3.87 6.30 19.13
N ALA A 230 -2.98 7.28 19.30
CA ALA A 230 -2.96 8.16 20.47
C ALA A 230 -4.23 9.00 20.62
N ALA A 231 -4.97 9.27 19.53
CA ALA A 231 -6.29 9.91 19.63
C ALA A 231 -7.29 9.00 20.35
N ASP A 232 -7.37 7.74 19.89
CA ASP A 232 -8.31 6.73 20.40
C ASP A 232 -7.96 6.33 21.85
N VAL A 233 -6.68 6.12 22.16
CA VAL A 233 -6.20 5.75 23.52
C VAL A 233 -6.35 6.91 24.53
N HIS A 234 -6.17 8.16 24.10
CA HIS A 234 -6.29 9.31 25.00
C HIS A 234 -7.68 9.96 25.04
N GLY A 235 -8.57 9.65 24.10
CA GLY A 235 -9.88 10.29 23.99
C GLY A 235 -9.77 11.74 23.50
N LEU A 236 -8.93 11.96 22.49
CA LEU A 236 -8.67 13.27 21.87
C LEU A 236 -9.26 13.34 20.46
N ASP A 237 -9.73 14.52 20.08
CA ASP A 237 -10.21 14.78 18.73
C ASP A 237 -9.03 14.88 17.75
N ILE A 238 -9.14 14.19 16.61
CA ILE A 238 -8.22 14.37 15.47
C ILE A 238 -8.65 15.65 14.71
N LEU A 239 -8.05 16.78 15.10
CA LEU A 239 -8.26 18.11 14.52
C LEU A 239 -7.72 18.21 13.08
N ALA A 240 -6.64 17.49 12.78
CA ALA A 240 -6.12 17.28 11.42
C ALA A 240 -5.39 15.92 11.34
N LYS A 241 -5.36 15.30 10.16
CA LYS A 241 -4.67 14.02 9.90
C LYS A 241 -3.92 14.09 8.59
N GLY A 242 -2.71 13.53 8.53
CA GLY A 242 -1.84 13.64 7.38
C GLY A 242 -1.07 14.97 7.35
N ILE A 243 -0.79 15.55 8.54
CA ILE A 243 -0.13 16.86 8.63
C ILE A 243 1.37 16.79 8.31
N GLU A 244 1.89 15.61 8.03
CA GLU A 244 3.28 15.36 7.67
C GLU A 244 3.69 15.88 6.28
N ASP A 245 4.80 16.61 6.22
CA ASP A 245 5.42 17.14 5.00
C ASP A 245 5.88 16.00 4.05
N ARG A 246 6.02 14.78 4.57
CA ARG A 246 6.29 13.51 3.86
C ARG A 246 5.33 12.43 4.35
N GLU A 247 4.54 11.79 3.48
CA GLU A 247 3.70 10.64 3.91
C GLU A 247 4.36 9.26 3.60
N ASP A 248 5.59 9.22 3.04
CA ASP A 248 6.40 8.03 2.69
C ASP A 248 7.36 7.59 3.81
N ASN A 249 7.10 8.10 5.02
CA ASN A 249 7.85 7.77 6.22
C ASN A 249 7.33 6.42 6.76
N THR A 250 8.15 5.36 6.66
CA THR A 250 7.80 4.00 7.08
C THR A 250 8.93 3.46 7.97
N THR A 251 8.58 2.97 9.15
CA THR A 251 9.54 2.33 10.07
C THR A 251 9.46 0.82 9.91
N ARG A 252 10.61 0.20 9.73
CA ARG A 252 10.85 -1.24 9.71
C ARG A 252 11.20 -1.72 11.12
N PHE A 253 10.51 -2.75 11.56
CA PHE A 253 10.72 -3.43 12.84
C PHE A 253 11.19 -4.85 12.58
N LEU A 254 11.98 -5.40 13.50
CA LEU A 254 12.32 -6.81 13.52
C LEU A 254 11.55 -7.50 14.64
N ILE A 255 11.14 -8.73 14.34
CA ILE A 255 10.49 -9.64 15.27
C ILE A 255 11.59 -10.59 15.77
N LEU A 256 11.92 -10.45 17.04
CA LEU A 256 12.89 -11.26 17.76
C LEU A 256 12.20 -12.46 18.40
N ARG A 257 12.91 -13.59 18.49
CA ARG A 257 12.52 -14.75 19.30
C ARG A 257 13.73 -15.35 20.02
N LYS A 258 13.48 -16.29 20.93
CA LYS A 258 14.52 -17.16 21.50
C LYS A 258 14.66 -18.44 20.67
N GLY A 259 15.91 -18.86 20.41
CA GLY A 259 16.25 -20.01 19.56
C GLY A 259 16.06 -19.74 18.06
N GLU A 260 16.40 -20.70 17.20
CA GLU A 260 16.09 -20.66 15.76
C GLU A 260 14.63 -21.10 15.51
N ASP A 261 13.95 -20.49 14.53
CA ASP A 261 12.59 -20.87 14.14
C ASP A 261 12.57 -22.09 13.21
N THR A 262 12.54 -23.30 13.78
CA THR A 262 12.44 -24.54 12.99
C THR A 262 11.06 -24.78 12.39
N SER A 263 10.05 -23.96 12.72
CA SER A 263 8.68 -24.03 12.18
C SER A 263 8.49 -23.24 10.89
N ALA A 264 9.42 -22.33 10.57
CA ALA A 264 9.35 -21.46 9.38
C ALA A 264 9.69 -22.16 8.03
N THR A 265 9.62 -23.49 7.95
CA THR A 265 9.98 -24.28 6.75
C THR A 265 8.91 -24.23 5.63
N LYS A 266 8.50 -23.03 5.23
CA LYS A 266 7.72 -22.80 4.00
C LYS A 266 8.66 -22.76 2.79
N VAL A 267 8.86 -23.92 2.17
CA VAL A 267 9.61 -24.03 0.90
C VAL A 267 9.00 -23.10 -0.17
N ASN A 268 9.86 -22.44 -0.96
CA ASN A 268 9.49 -21.51 -2.04
C ASN A 268 8.85 -20.16 -1.63
N VAL A 269 9.11 -19.68 -0.41
CA VAL A 269 8.79 -18.29 0.00
C VAL A 269 10.04 -17.41 -0.09
N ALA A 270 9.90 -16.18 -0.59
CA ALA A 270 10.99 -15.20 -0.60
C ALA A 270 11.41 -14.86 0.84
N ALA A 271 12.72 -14.86 1.10
CA ALA A 271 13.26 -14.80 2.45
C ALA A 271 14.46 -13.87 2.52
N LYS A 272 14.66 -13.30 3.71
CA LYS A 272 15.88 -12.58 4.10
C LYS A 272 16.61 -13.34 5.19
N SER A 273 17.90 -13.08 5.29
CA SER A 273 18.74 -13.53 6.39
C SER A 273 19.69 -12.42 6.82
N MET A 274 20.18 -12.49 8.06
CA MET A 274 21.18 -11.54 8.58
C MET A 274 22.26 -12.23 9.38
N ILE A 275 23.50 -11.72 9.22
CA ILE A 275 24.66 -12.09 10.02
C ILE A 275 25.37 -10.86 10.60
N THR A 276 26.18 -11.08 11.61
CA THR A 276 27.27 -10.17 12.01
C THR A 276 28.64 -10.79 11.78
N PHE A 277 29.66 -9.99 11.49
CA PHE A 277 31.05 -10.45 11.42
C PHE A 277 32.08 -9.35 11.75
N THR A 278 33.29 -9.76 12.07
CA THR A 278 34.48 -8.91 12.20
C THR A 278 35.56 -9.32 11.20
N VAL A 279 36.45 -8.38 10.84
CA VAL A 279 37.58 -8.62 9.91
C VAL A 279 38.88 -8.08 10.51
N ASP A 280 40.03 -8.57 10.04
CA ASP A 280 41.30 -7.96 10.42
C ASP A 280 41.50 -6.62 9.69
N HIS A 281 41.25 -5.52 10.40
CA HIS A 281 41.41 -4.16 9.88
C HIS A 281 42.86 -3.78 9.51
N ARG A 282 43.85 -4.66 9.72
CA ARG A 282 45.22 -4.51 9.23
C ARG A 282 45.41 -5.04 7.81
N THR A 283 44.49 -5.86 7.31
CA THR A 283 44.55 -6.51 5.99
C THR A 283 43.80 -5.68 4.96
N PRO A 284 44.48 -5.07 3.96
CA PRO A 284 43.82 -4.33 2.89
C PRO A 284 42.88 -5.25 2.11
N GLY A 285 41.63 -4.81 1.91
CA GLY A 285 40.63 -5.57 1.16
C GLY A 285 39.78 -6.56 1.97
N ALA A 286 40.07 -6.82 3.26
CA ALA A 286 39.41 -7.88 4.03
C ALA A 286 37.86 -7.81 4.06
N LEU A 287 37.27 -6.61 4.08
CA LEU A 287 35.80 -6.46 3.95
C LEU A 287 35.31 -6.87 2.55
N ALA A 288 36.05 -6.53 1.49
CA ALA A 288 35.70 -6.91 0.13
C ALA A 288 35.84 -8.42 -0.10
N ASP A 289 36.81 -9.09 0.53
CA ASP A 289 36.95 -10.56 0.49
C ASP A 289 35.72 -11.27 1.09
N VAL A 290 35.18 -10.73 2.19
CA VAL A 290 33.93 -11.22 2.80
C VAL A 290 32.72 -10.96 1.90
N LEU A 291 32.61 -9.77 1.30
CA LEU A 291 31.51 -9.46 0.36
C LEU A 291 31.59 -10.29 -0.93
N ASP A 292 32.80 -10.66 -1.38
CA ASP A 292 33.01 -11.54 -2.53
C ASP A 292 32.51 -12.98 -2.28
N CYS A 293 32.44 -13.42 -1.01
CA CYS A 293 31.81 -14.70 -0.66
C CYS A 293 30.33 -14.73 -1.05
N PHE A 294 29.58 -13.64 -0.85
CA PHE A 294 28.19 -13.52 -1.30
C PHE A 294 28.08 -13.38 -2.82
N ARG A 295 28.97 -12.56 -3.41
CA ARG A 295 29.03 -12.32 -4.86
C ARG A 295 29.21 -13.60 -5.67
N ARG A 296 30.11 -14.50 -5.25
CA ARG A 296 30.42 -15.76 -5.96
C ARG A 296 29.21 -16.69 -6.09
N TYR A 297 28.32 -16.69 -5.11
CA TYR A 297 27.09 -17.51 -5.10
C TYR A 297 25.85 -16.71 -5.54
N GLN A 298 26.05 -15.50 -6.09
CA GLN A 298 24.99 -14.60 -6.57
C GLN A 298 23.93 -14.26 -5.51
N VAL A 299 24.36 -14.15 -4.25
CA VAL A 299 23.51 -13.75 -3.13
C VAL A 299 23.44 -12.22 -3.06
N ASN A 300 22.25 -11.65 -3.24
CA ASN A 300 22.04 -10.20 -3.19
C ASN A 300 22.05 -9.68 -1.74
N LEU A 301 22.65 -8.51 -1.51
CA LEU A 301 22.76 -7.87 -0.20
C LEU A 301 21.75 -6.72 -0.10
N THR A 302 20.86 -6.77 0.89
CA THR A 302 19.80 -5.76 1.11
C THR A 302 20.20 -4.68 2.10
N SER A 303 21.13 -4.96 3.03
CA SER A 303 21.67 -3.97 3.97
C SER A 303 23.10 -4.31 4.39
N LEU A 304 23.95 -3.28 4.52
CA LEU A 304 25.30 -3.37 5.09
C LEU A 304 25.48 -2.23 6.09
N ASN A 305 25.52 -2.56 7.37
CA ASN A 305 25.72 -1.62 8.48
C ASN A 305 27.03 -1.93 9.22
N SER A 306 27.62 -0.96 9.92
CA SER A 306 28.82 -1.18 10.74
C SER A 306 28.78 -0.43 12.08
N ARG A 307 29.30 -1.07 13.13
CA ARG A 307 29.38 -0.54 14.50
C ARG A 307 30.79 -0.78 15.05
N PRO A 308 31.43 0.16 15.78
CA PRO A 308 32.71 -0.11 16.43
C PRO A 308 32.63 -1.31 17.40
N THR A 309 33.65 -2.16 17.45
CA THR A 309 33.69 -3.33 18.36
C THR A 309 33.62 -2.91 19.82
N LYS A 310 34.14 -1.72 20.17
CA LYS A 310 34.37 -1.21 21.54
C LYS A 310 35.37 -2.02 22.39
N VAL A 311 35.75 -3.22 21.97
CA VAL A 311 36.80 -4.05 22.59
C VAL A 311 38.18 -3.64 22.10
N VAL A 312 38.33 -3.28 20.82
CA VAL A 312 39.60 -2.84 20.22
C VAL A 312 39.37 -1.52 19.47
N PRO A 313 40.20 -0.48 19.68
CA PRO A 313 40.08 0.78 18.95
C PRO A 313 40.12 0.59 17.43
N PHE A 314 39.27 1.34 16.72
CA PHE A 314 39.19 1.38 15.25
C PHE A 314 38.88 0.05 14.53
N GLN A 315 38.41 -0.97 15.27
CA GLN A 315 37.82 -2.18 14.68
C GLN A 315 36.29 -2.11 14.68
N TYR A 316 35.67 -2.82 13.73
CA TYR A 316 34.23 -2.76 13.48
C TYR A 316 33.61 -4.16 13.40
N ILE A 317 32.38 -4.26 13.94
CA ILE A 317 31.43 -5.34 13.68
C ILE A 317 30.56 -4.87 12.51
N PHE A 318 30.50 -5.68 11.45
CA PHE A 318 29.62 -5.48 10.31
C PHE A 318 28.34 -6.28 10.50
N PHE A 319 27.25 -5.74 9.99
CA PHE A 319 25.92 -6.37 9.92
C PHE A 319 25.58 -6.45 8.44
N VAL A 320 25.31 -7.66 7.94
CA VAL A 320 24.90 -7.87 6.55
C VAL A 320 23.58 -8.60 6.52
N GLU A 321 22.62 -7.99 5.84
CA GLU A 321 21.35 -8.59 5.47
C GLU A 321 21.37 -8.93 3.98
N PHE A 322 20.78 -10.07 3.62
CA PHE A 322 20.82 -10.61 2.28
C PHE A 322 19.60 -11.47 1.94
N GLU A 323 19.35 -11.64 0.64
CA GLU A 323 18.28 -12.50 0.11
C GLU A 323 18.64 -13.99 0.24
N GLY A 324 17.67 -14.79 0.69
CA GLY A 324 17.80 -16.23 0.91
C GLY A 324 17.59 -16.64 2.36
N SER A 325 17.51 -17.96 2.60
CA SER A 325 17.25 -18.55 3.92
C SER A 325 18.19 -19.73 4.19
N LYS A 326 18.87 -19.74 5.34
CA LYS A 326 19.63 -20.89 5.84
C LYS A 326 18.74 -22.11 6.09
N LEU A 327 17.44 -21.89 6.35
CA LEU A 327 16.46 -22.94 6.63
C LEU A 327 15.84 -23.54 5.36
N SER A 328 16.02 -22.90 4.19
CA SER A 328 15.41 -23.30 2.92
C SER A 328 16.27 -22.82 1.74
N ASP A 329 17.43 -23.45 1.55
CA ASP A 329 18.39 -23.15 0.47
C ASP A 329 18.51 -24.35 -0.51
N PRO A 330 17.51 -24.57 -1.39
CA PRO A 330 17.51 -25.72 -2.31
C PRO A 330 18.61 -25.65 -3.39
N GLU A 331 19.17 -24.47 -3.63
CA GLU A 331 20.25 -24.24 -4.61
C GLU A 331 21.65 -24.23 -3.96
N GLY A 332 21.74 -24.27 -2.63
CA GLY A 332 23.01 -24.24 -1.88
C GLY A 332 23.75 -22.89 -1.95
N LYS A 333 23.08 -21.80 -2.34
CA LYS A 333 23.69 -20.47 -2.52
C LYS A 333 24.08 -19.82 -1.19
N VAL A 334 23.18 -19.87 -0.21
CA VAL A 334 23.42 -19.34 1.14
C VAL A 334 24.46 -20.19 1.85
N ALA A 335 24.31 -21.52 1.83
CA ALA A 335 25.28 -22.45 2.40
C ALA A 335 26.67 -22.27 1.77
N GLY A 336 26.75 -22.12 0.45
CA GLY A 336 27.99 -21.86 -0.28
C GLY A 336 28.67 -20.55 0.13
N ALA A 337 27.92 -19.45 0.24
CA ALA A 337 28.44 -18.17 0.71
C ALA A 337 28.94 -18.25 2.16
N LEU A 338 28.15 -18.84 3.07
CA LEU A 338 28.49 -18.97 4.49
C LEU A 338 29.72 -19.84 4.74
N ASN A 339 29.86 -20.97 4.02
CA ASN A 339 31.00 -21.89 4.15
C ASN A 339 32.37 -21.26 3.83
N ASN A 340 32.41 -20.07 3.22
CA ASN A 340 33.64 -19.35 2.93
C ASN A 340 33.97 -18.24 3.97
N LEU A 341 33.05 -17.88 4.86
CA LEU A 341 33.21 -16.75 5.79
C LEU A 341 34.33 -16.98 6.83
N ASP A 342 34.48 -18.19 7.35
CA ASP A 342 35.50 -18.54 8.35
C ASP A 342 36.94 -18.31 7.86
N LYS A 343 37.15 -18.19 6.54
CA LYS A 343 38.46 -17.92 5.93
C LYS A 343 38.84 -16.44 5.94
N TYR A 344 37.86 -15.52 5.95
CA TYR A 344 38.08 -14.08 5.76
C TYR A 344 37.57 -13.22 6.94
N THR A 345 36.76 -13.79 7.82
CA THR A 345 36.31 -13.16 9.07
C THR A 345 37.21 -13.56 10.25
N GLN A 346 37.26 -12.72 11.29
CA GLN A 346 37.89 -13.09 12.58
C GLN A 346 36.89 -13.84 13.48
N ALA A 347 35.62 -13.47 13.38
CA ALA A 347 34.47 -14.19 13.92
C ALA A 347 33.22 -13.74 13.15
N TRP A 348 32.20 -14.60 13.11
CA TRP A 348 30.87 -14.24 12.64
C TRP A 348 29.77 -14.93 13.45
N ARG A 349 28.55 -14.37 13.42
CA ARG A 349 27.37 -14.91 14.10
C ARG A 349 26.16 -14.86 13.16
N TRP A 350 25.38 -15.94 13.20
CA TRP A 350 24.05 -15.99 12.62
C TRP A 350 23.04 -15.19 13.46
N LEU A 351 22.24 -14.32 12.83
CA LEU A 351 21.16 -13.59 13.51
C LEU A 351 19.76 -14.09 13.15
N GLY A 352 19.53 -14.67 11.96
CA GLY A 352 18.24 -15.29 11.62
C GLY A 352 17.96 -15.44 10.13
N SER A 353 16.88 -16.16 9.80
CA SER A 353 16.19 -16.17 8.51
C SER A 353 14.70 -15.90 8.73
N TRP A 354 14.06 -15.15 7.84
CA TRP A 354 12.63 -14.86 7.90
C TRP A 354 12.01 -14.60 6.52
N GLU A 355 10.68 -14.65 6.44
CA GLU A 355 9.93 -14.28 5.22
C GLU A 355 10.11 -12.78 4.91
N ASP A 356 10.51 -12.47 3.67
CA ASP A 356 10.61 -11.10 3.19
C ASP A 356 9.21 -10.49 3.01
N LYS A 357 8.96 -9.34 3.65
CA LYS A 357 7.69 -8.60 3.54
C LYS A 357 7.77 -7.38 2.60
N LEU A 358 8.94 -7.11 2.01
CA LEU A 358 9.12 -6.19 0.86
C LEU A 358 9.03 -6.91 -0.49
N SER A 359 8.69 -8.21 -0.53
CA SER A 359 8.53 -8.97 -1.77
C SER A 359 7.53 -8.29 -2.72
N HIS A 360 8.08 -7.66 -3.76
CA HIS A 360 7.45 -6.61 -4.56
C HIS A 360 5.99 -6.88 -4.98
N HIS A 361 5.07 -6.03 -4.53
CA HIS A 361 3.64 -6.06 -4.89
C HIS A 361 3.35 -5.53 -6.31
N LEU A 362 3.99 -6.12 -7.32
CA LEU A 362 3.59 -5.99 -8.73
C LEU A 362 2.66 -7.15 -9.10
N VAL A 363 1.41 -7.07 -8.62
CA VAL A 363 0.30 -7.90 -9.10
C VAL A 363 -0.09 -7.40 -10.50
N TYR A 364 0.73 -7.75 -11.48
CA TYR A 364 0.62 -7.25 -12.85
C TYR A 364 -0.01 -8.31 -13.77
N PHE A 365 -1.00 -7.90 -14.55
CA PHE A 365 -1.89 -8.78 -15.32
C PHE A 365 -2.23 -8.24 -16.72
N SER A 366 -1.42 -7.34 -17.28
CA SER A 366 -1.39 -7.15 -18.74
C SER A 366 -0.16 -7.87 -19.27
N THR A 367 -0.19 -8.33 -20.51
CA THR A 367 0.97 -8.96 -21.14
C THR A 367 2.08 -7.94 -21.35
N GLN A 368 3.29 -8.24 -20.87
CA GLN A 368 4.47 -7.45 -21.22
C GLN A 368 4.88 -7.78 -22.66
N ILE A 369 4.44 -6.95 -23.60
CA ILE A 369 4.84 -6.99 -25.00
C ILE A 369 6.03 -6.06 -25.19
N SER A 370 7.06 -6.51 -25.91
CA SER A 370 8.24 -5.68 -26.19
C SER A 370 7.86 -4.49 -27.07
N ALA A 371 8.55 -3.35 -26.89
CA ALA A 371 8.21 -2.12 -27.62
C ALA A 371 8.18 -2.29 -29.16
N ASN A 372 9.00 -3.19 -29.69
CA ASN A 372 9.07 -3.52 -31.12
C ASN A 372 7.85 -4.32 -31.65
N ALA A 373 6.97 -4.79 -30.77
CA ALA A 373 5.76 -5.56 -31.08
C ALA A 373 4.46 -4.85 -30.64
N LEU A 374 4.55 -3.60 -30.19
CA LEU A 374 3.40 -2.72 -30.04
C LEU A 374 2.96 -2.16 -31.40
N LEU A 375 1.71 -1.71 -31.48
CA LEU A 375 1.20 -0.93 -32.60
C LEU A 375 1.78 0.50 -32.59
N SER A 376 1.63 1.23 -33.69
CA SER A 376 2.22 2.56 -33.88
C SER A 376 1.69 3.64 -32.93
N ASP A 377 0.53 3.40 -32.31
CA ASP A 377 -0.05 4.23 -31.24
C ASP A 377 0.41 3.80 -29.84
N GLY A 378 1.29 2.80 -29.70
CA GLY A 378 1.74 2.23 -28.43
C GLY A 378 0.75 1.24 -27.78
N THR A 379 -0.29 0.80 -28.49
CA THR A 379 -1.20 -0.26 -27.98
C THR A 379 -0.70 -1.68 -28.26
N ASP A 380 -1.16 -2.61 -27.44
CA ASP A 380 -0.99 -4.05 -27.68
C ASP A 380 -1.86 -4.53 -28.87
N PRO A 381 -1.34 -5.44 -29.73
CA PRO A 381 -2.11 -6.00 -30.84
C PRO A 381 -3.08 -7.11 -30.43
N LEU A 382 -3.03 -7.64 -29.18
CA LEU A 382 -3.71 -8.88 -28.79
C LEU A 382 -5.24 -8.86 -28.93
N HIS A 383 -5.86 -7.70 -28.72
CA HIS A 383 -7.31 -7.54 -28.90
C HIS A 383 -7.68 -6.82 -30.20
N SER A 384 -6.70 -6.50 -31.04
CA SER A 384 -6.89 -5.71 -32.26
C SER A 384 -7.45 -6.59 -33.39
N PRO A 385 -8.54 -6.17 -34.07
CA PRO A 385 -9.00 -6.81 -35.30
C PRO A 385 -8.10 -6.49 -36.51
N GLY A 386 -7.07 -5.65 -36.34
CA GLY A 386 -6.15 -5.24 -37.39
C GLY A 386 -6.68 -4.13 -38.30
N SER A 387 -5.93 -3.84 -39.36
CA SER A 387 -6.30 -2.86 -40.39
C SER A 387 -7.62 -3.26 -41.06
N PRO A 388 -8.59 -2.33 -41.27
CA PRO A 388 -8.46 -0.87 -41.20
C PRO A 388 -8.75 -0.24 -39.83
N PHE A 389 -9.08 -1.02 -38.79
CA PHE A 389 -9.60 -0.50 -37.52
C PHE A 389 -8.48 -0.16 -36.51
N VAL A 390 -7.58 0.74 -36.90
CA VAL A 390 -6.33 1.04 -36.18
C VAL A 390 -6.51 1.89 -34.91
N ARG A 391 -7.67 2.52 -34.68
CA ARG A 391 -7.88 3.46 -33.57
C ARG A 391 -8.68 2.81 -32.43
N ARG A 392 -8.09 2.70 -31.23
CA ARG A 392 -8.64 1.92 -30.10
C ARG A 392 -9.17 2.79 -28.95
N MET A 393 -10.42 2.59 -28.53
CA MET A 393 -11.03 3.30 -27.39
C MET A 393 -11.70 2.36 -26.38
N TRP A 394 -11.68 2.77 -25.10
CA TRP A 394 -12.35 2.04 -24.02
C TRP A 394 -13.78 2.55 -23.84
N SER A 395 -14.79 1.73 -24.15
CA SER A 395 -16.20 2.14 -24.09
C SER A 395 -16.91 1.86 -22.76
N GLY A 396 -16.37 0.94 -21.95
CA GLY A 396 -16.95 0.58 -20.66
C GLY A 396 -16.57 -0.83 -20.23
N GLY A 397 -17.35 -1.39 -19.32
CA GLY A 397 -17.14 -2.73 -18.80
C GLY A 397 -18.00 -3.05 -17.58
N SER A 398 -17.65 -4.13 -16.89
CA SER A 398 -18.17 -4.43 -15.56
C SER A 398 -17.12 -5.15 -14.70
N VAL A 399 -17.32 -5.15 -13.39
CA VAL A 399 -16.48 -5.80 -12.41
C VAL A 399 -17.36 -6.51 -11.39
N VAL A 400 -17.08 -7.78 -11.11
CA VAL A 400 -17.77 -8.62 -10.12
C VAL A 400 -16.74 -9.12 -9.12
N PHE A 401 -16.97 -8.87 -7.83
CA PHE A 401 -16.06 -9.23 -6.74
C PHE A 401 -16.58 -10.46 -5.99
N ASN A 402 -15.71 -11.40 -5.63
CA ASN A 402 -16.14 -12.56 -4.85
C ASN A 402 -16.36 -12.19 -3.37
N THR A 403 -17.59 -12.41 -2.91
CA THR A 403 -18.07 -12.06 -1.57
C THR A 403 -17.91 -13.18 -0.55
N THR A 404 -17.54 -14.39 -0.98
CA THR A 404 -17.25 -15.54 -0.10
C THR A 404 -15.98 -15.27 0.70
N ASN A 405 -16.04 -15.23 2.04
CA ASN A 405 -14.84 -14.96 2.86
C ASN A 405 -13.68 -15.91 2.52
N GLY A 406 -12.46 -15.37 2.44
CA GLY A 406 -11.23 -16.09 2.09
C GLY A 406 -10.92 -16.15 0.58
N LYS A 407 -11.93 -15.99 -0.29
CA LYS A 407 -11.75 -15.90 -1.75
C LYS A 407 -11.43 -14.50 -2.28
N GLN A 408 -11.46 -13.45 -1.45
CA GLN A 408 -11.03 -12.10 -1.87
C GLN A 408 -9.53 -12.09 -2.20
N LEU A 409 -9.14 -11.28 -3.19
CA LEU A 409 -7.75 -10.80 -3.28
C LEU A 409 -7.44 -9.94 -2.03
N ARG A 410 -6.27 -10.14 -1.45
CA ARG A 410 -5.75 -9.43 -0.28
C ARG A 410 -4.26 -9.18 -0.48
N LEU A 411 -3.71 -8.19 0.23
CA LEU A 411 -2.27 -7.96 0.29
C LEU A 411 -1.65 -8.88 1.36
N ASP A 412 -1.70 -10.20 1.11
CA ASP A 412 -1.27 -11.25 2.04
C ASP A 412 -0.20 -12.20 1.45
N ASN A 413 0.57 -11.68 0.49
CA ASN A 413 1.68 -12.35 -0.22
C ASN A 413 1.31 -13.64 -0.98
N ARG A 414 0.02 -14.00 -1.09
CA ARG A 414 -0.43 -15.12 -1.92
C ARG A 414 -0.36 -14.76 -3.40
N ARG A 415 0.18 -15.68 -4.21
CA ARG A 415 0.17 -15.57 -5.67
C ARG A 415 -1.26 -15.55 -6.20
N ALA A 416 -1.47 -14.84 -7.29
CA ALA A 416 -2.74 -14.79 -8.02
C ALA A 416 -2.50 -15.02 -9.51
N VAL A 417 -3.45 -15.68 -10.16
CA VAL A 417 -3.50 -15.88 -11.62
C VAL A 417 -4.54 -14.95 -12.23
N CYS A 418 -4.29 -14.51 -13.47
CA CYS A 418 -5.30 -13.85 -14.30
C CYS A 418 -5.37 -14.59 -15.64
N ILE A 419 -6.59 -14.98 -16.03
CA ILE A 419 -6.90 -15.58 -17.33
C ILE A 419 -7.73 -14.57 -18.11
N GLU A 420 -7.38 -14.33 -19.37
CA GLU A 420 -8.06 -13.38 -20.25
C GLU A 420 -8.56 -14.08 -21.51
N ARG A 421 -9.82 -13.84 -21.91
CA ARG A 421 -10.38 -14.33 -23.19
C ARG A 421 -11.26 -13.26 -23.85
N ILE A 422 -11.26 -13.23 -25.18
CA ILE A 422 -12.33 -12.53 -25.93
C ILE A 422 -13.60 -13.40 -25.83
N VAL A 423 -14.73 -12.78 -25.48
CA VAL A 423 -16.03 -13.44 -25.29
C VAL A 423 -17.01 -13.13 -26.43
N ASP A 424 -16.99 -11.90 -26.94
CA ASP A 424 -17.86 -11.45 -28.04
C ASP A 424 -17.13 -10.42 -28.91
N VAL A 425 -17.43 -10.44 -30.21
CA VAL A 425 -17.00 -9.42 -31.16
C VAL A 425 -18.21 -9.02 -32.00
N SER A 426 -18.66 -7.77 -31.89
CA SER A 426 -19.83 -7.25 -32.63
C SER A 426 -19.50 -5.98 -33.41
N ILE A 427 -19.81 -5.99 -34.71
CA ILE A 427 -19.63 -4.83 -35.61
C ILE A 427 -20.90 -3.99 -35.60
N ARG A 428 -20.77 -2.66 -35.47
CA ARG A 428 -21.90 -1.72 -35.44
C ARG A 428 -21.56 -0.43 -36.17
N GLY A 429 -22.50 0.09 -36.96
CA GLY A 429 -22.33 1.32 -37.74
C GLY A 429 -23.04 1.21 -39.08
N ASN A 430 -22.82 2.21 -39.93
CA ASN A 430 -23.15 2.13 -41.36
C ASN A 430 -21.89 1.70 -42.13
N GLU A 431 -22.05 1.24 -43.37
CA GLU A 431 -20.93 0.96 -44.28
C GLU A 431 -20.01 2.19 -44.40
N GLY A 432 -18.72 2.01 -44.12
CA GLY A 432 -17.70 3.08 -44.02
C GLY A 432 -17.52 3.73 -42.64
N ASP A 433 -18.47 3.64 -41.72
CA ASP A 433 -18.37 4.10 -40.31
C ASP A 433 -18.61 2.96 -39.31
N GLU A 434 -18.16 1.75 -39.66
CA GLU A 434 -18.24 0.57 -38.81
C GLU A 434 -17.27 0.66 -37.64
N LYS A 435 -17.71 0.14 -36.50
CA LYS A 435 -16.96 0.13 -35.25
C LYS A 435 -17.02 -1.29 -34.68
N VAL A 436 -15.85 -1.88 -34.42
CA VAL A 436 -15.71 -3.25 -33.94
C VAL A 436 -15.66 -3.21 -32.41
N PHE A 437 -16.70 -3.72 -31.76
CA PHE A 437 -16.76 -3.86 -30.31
C PHE A 437 -16.16 -5.21 -29.94
N VAL A 438 -15.07 -5.22 -29.17
CA VAL A 438 -14.39 -6.43 -28.67
C VAL A 438 -14.62 -6.50 -27.17
N ASN A 439 -15.36 -7.52 -26.73
CA ASN A 439 -15.70 -7.76 -25.34
C ASN A 439 -14.79 -8.84 -24.76
N ILE A 440 -14.04 -8.49 -23.72
CA ILE A 440 -12.98 -9.30 -23.11
C ILE A 440 -13.38 -9.63 -21.68
N GLU A 441 -13.30 -10.90 -21.29
CA GLU A 441 -13.42 -11.35 -19.90
C GLU A 441 -12.04 -11.60 -19.32
N ARG A 442 -11.80 -11.10 -18.10
CA ARG A 442 -10.64 -11.41 -17.27
C ARG A 442 -11.10 -12.03 -15.97
N ARG A 443 -10.64 -13.24 -15.67
CA ARG A 443 -10.88 -13.92 -14.40
C ARG A 443 -9.60 -13.92 -13.58
N VAL A 444 -9.61 -13.22 -12.45
CA VAL A 444 -8.47 -13.17 -11.51
C VAL A 444 -8.80 -14.00 -10.27
N ALA A 445 -7.88 -14.85 -9.85
CA ALA A 445 -8.06 -15.74 -8.72
C ALA A 445 -6.76 -15.92 -7.92
N LEU A 446 -6.90 -16.37 -6.68
CA LEU A 446 -5.76 -16.89 -5.91
C LEU A 446 -5.24 -18.18 -6.55
N ALA A 447 -3.92 -18.35 -6.58
CA ALA A 447 -3.25 -19.54 -7.09
C ALA A 447 -3.08 -20.59 -5.98
N ASP A 448 -3.39 -21.85 -6.29
CA ASP A 448 -3.17 -22.99 -5.40
C ASP A 448 -1.75 -23.55 -5.56
N THR A 449 -1.28 -24.34 -4.59
CA THR A 449 0.06 -24.97 -4.62
C THR A 449 0.30 -25.82 -5.88
N GLY A 450 -0.74 -26.46 -6.40
CA GLY A 450 -0.69 -27.24 -7.65
C GLY A 450 -0.61 -26.41 -8.92
N ASP A 451 -0.87 -25.10 -8.87
CA ASP A 451 -0.72 -24.18 -10.01
C ASP A 451 0.70 -23.59 -10.09
N VAL A 452 1.52 -23.78 -9.04
CA VAL A 452 2.85 -23.17 -8.89
C VAL A 452 3.99 -24.04 -9.42
N GLN A 453 3.85 -25.38 -9.39
CA GLN A 453 4.95 -26.29 -9.71
C GLN A 453 5.31 -26.31 -11.21
N GLU A 454 4.34 -26.31 -12.12
CA GLU A 454 4.58 -26.56 -13.55
C GLU A 454 5.21 -25.36 -14.29
N ASN A 455 4.94 -24.11 -13.85
CA ASN A 455 5.54 -22.91 -14.45
C ASN A 455 7.01 -22.67 -14.08
N SER A 456 7.60 -23.48 -13.20
CA SER A 456 9.02 -23.36 -12.81
C SER A 456 10.01 -23.65 -13.95
N ALA A 457 9.59 -24.38 -14.98
CA ALA A 457 10.43 -24.80 -16.10
C ALA A 457 10.50 -23.80 -17.27
N VAL A 458 9.69 -22.74 -17.28
CA VAL A 458 9.60 -21.78 -18.42
C VAL A 458 9.60 -20.34 -17.91
N ALA A 459 10.63 -19.98 -17.14
CA ALA A 459 10.95 -18.59 -16.81
C ALA A 459 11.63 -17.87 -18.00
N SER A 460 11.02 -17.91 -19.18
CA SER A 460 11.39 -17.11 -20.35
C SER A 460 10.75 -15.72 -20.23
N GLU A 461 11.46 -14.67 -20.62
CA GLU A 461 11.07 -13.25 -20.44
C GLU A 461 9.95 -12.76 -21.39
N THR A 462 9.00 -13.65 -21.73
CA THR A 462 7.91 -13.40 -22.67
C THR A 462 6.65 -14.15 -22.27
N CYS A 463 5.51 -13.47 -22.22
CA CYS A 463 4.20 -14.12 -22.20
C CYS A 463 3.93 -14.78 -23.56
N SER A 464 4.50 -15.97 -23.79
CA SER A 464 4.26 -16.76 -25.00
C SER A 464 2.80 -17.18 -25.10
N VAL A 465 2.21 -17.09 -26.29
CA VAL A 465 0.97 -17.79 -26.62
C VAL A 465 1.25 -19.29 -26.59
N GLY A 466 1.02 -19.93 -25.45
CA GLY A 466 1.49 -21.27 -25.16
C GLY A 466 0.52 -22.35 -25.60
N ASP A 467 0.87 -23.13 -26.63
CA ASP A 467 0.13 -24.32 -27.06
C ASP A 467 0.38 -25.51 -26.10
N GLY A 468 0.19 -25.25 -24.80
CA GLY A 468 0.67 -26.06 -23.68
C GLY A 468 -0.45 -26.63 -22.81
N LYS A 469 -0.37 -27.91 -22.48
CA LYS A 469 -1.39 -28.66 -21.69
C LYS A 469 -1.67 -28.05 -20.31
N ALA A 470 -0.73 -27.31 -19.72
CA ALA A 470 -0.91 -26.61 -18.45
C ALA A 470 -2.00 -25.52 -18.53
N ASP A 471 -2.07 -24.80 -19.65
CA ASP A 471 -3.02 -23.70 -19.83
C ASP A 471 -4.47 -24.23 -19.87
N GLN A 472 -4.69 -25.34 -20.58
CA GLN A 472 -5.99 -26.04 -20.61
C GLN A 472 -6.51 -26.44 -19.22
N ARG A 473 -5.62 -26.72 -18.25
CA ARG A 473 -6.00 -27.04 -16.86
C ARG A 473 -6.44 -25.79 -16.10
N LEU A 474 -5.72 -24.68 -16.24
CA LEU A 474 -6.07 -23.40 -15.61
C LEU A 474 -7.36 -22.82 -16.22
N LEU A 475 -7.48 -22.84 -17.55
CA LEU A 475 -8.70 -22.50 -18.28
C LEU A 475 -9.90 -23.30 -17.74
N ARG A 476 -9.79 -24.64 -17.68
CA ARG A 476 -10.87 -25.51 -17.16
C ARG A 476 -11.18 -25.34 -15.67
N LYS A 477 -10.25 -24.79 -14.88
CA LYS A 477 -10.42 -24.55 -13.43
C LYS A 477 -11.15 -23.25 -13.13
N TYR A 478 -10.89 -22.18 -13.89
CA TYR A 478 -11.37 -20.84 -13.57
C TYR A 478 -12.39 -20.27 -14.57
N LEU A 479 -12.41 -20.73 -15.83
CA LEU A 479 -13.52 -20.44 -16.74
C LEU A 479 -14.74 -21.28 -16.33
N VAL A 480 -15.87 -20.61 -16.15
CA VAL A 480 -17.17 -21.22 -15.88
C VAL A 480 -18.15 -20.55 -16.83
N ASP A 481 -18.80 -21.32 -17.70
CA ASP A 481 -19.66 -20.79 -18.78
C ASP A 481 -21.09 -20.41 -18.31
N GLU A 482 -21.30 -20.33 -16.99
CA GLU A 482 -22.53 -19.81 -16.39
C GLU A 482 -22.43 -18.30 -16.15
N ASN A 483 -23.29 -17.51 -16.82
CA ASN A 483 -23.18 -16.04 -16.93
C ASN A 483 -23.22 -15.22 -15.62
N ASP A 484 -23.61 -15.81 -14.48
CA ASP A 484 -23.61 -15.16 -13.17
C ASP A 484 -22.69 -15.86 -12.13
N ASN A 485 -21.96 -16.91 -12.52
CA ASN A 485 -21.13 -17.71 -11.61
C ASN A 485 -19.65 -17.30 -11.63
N ILE A 486 -19.23 -16.57 -10.59
CA ILE A 486 -17.82 -16.21 -10.36
C ILE A 486 -16.94 -17.42 -9.98
N GLY A 487 -17.53 -18.52 -9.51
CA GLY A 487 -16.85 -19.79 -9.28
C GLY A 487 -15.67 -19.71 -8.28
N PRO A 488 -14.46 -20.16 -8.66
CA PRO A 488 -13.26 -20.01 -7.86
C PRO A 488 -12.53 -18.67 -8.06
N ALA A 489 -12.96 -17.81 -9.00
CA ALA A 489 -12.33 -16.51 -9.18
C ALA A 489 -12.58 -15.58 -7.99
N SER A 490 -11.60 -14.73 -7.70
CA SER A 490 -11.68 -13.65 -6.71
C SER A 490 -12.31 -12.38 -7.28
N LEU A 491 -12.13 -12.18 -8.59
CA LEU A 491 -12.59 -11.02 -9.35
C LEU A 491 -12.87 -11.47 -10.81
N VAL A 492 -13.95 -10.99 -11.40
CA VAL A 492 -14.19 -11.07 -12.84
C VAL A 492 -14.38 -9.65 -13.39
N GLU A 493 -13.62 -9.30 -14.42
CA GLU A 493 -13.63 -8.01 -15.09
C GLU A 493 -14.04 -8.21 -16.56
N MET A 494 -15.15 -7.60 -16.98
CA MET A 494 -15.50 -7.47 -18.39
C MET A 494 -14.99 -6.11 -18.91
N ARG A 495 -14.28 -6.11 -20.04
CA ARG A 495 -13.83 -4.90 -20.74
C ARG A 495 -14.53 -4.83 -22.10
N SER A 496 -14.92 -3.64 -22.53
CA SER A 496 -15.51 -3.42 -23.85
C SER A 496 -14.69 -2.39 -24.63
N LEU A 497 -13.78 -2.88 -25.47
CA LEU A 497 -12.97 -2.07 -26.37
C LEU A 497 -13.74 -1.80 -27.67
N VAL A 498 -13.50 -0.63 -28.27
CA VAL A 498 -14.07 -0.24 -29.56
C VAL A 498 -12.94 0.17 -30.48
N PHE A 499 -12.84 -0.53 -31.60
CA PHE A 499 -11.90 -0.23 -32.66
C PHE A 499 -12.62 0.50 -33.80
N MET A 500 -11.98 1.54 -34.30
CA MET A 500 -12.50 2.45 -35.32
C MET A 500 -11.49 2.57 -36.45
N ARG A 501 -11.96 2.90 -37.64
CA ARG A 501 -11.10 3.23 -38.79
C ARG A 501 -10.18 4.42 -38.47
N GLU A 502 -9.06 4.47 -39.18
CA GLU A 502 -8.18 5.64 -39.25
C GLU A 502 -8.98 6.91 -39.60
N LYS A 503 -8.49 8.07 -39.14
CA LYS A 503 -9.14 9.37 -39.32
C LYS A 503 -8.20 10.30 -40.09
N ASP A 504 -8.70 10.94 -41.13
CA ASP A 504 -7.93 11.96 -41.85
C ASP A 504 -7.79 13.25 -41.01
N ALA A 505 -6.75 14.04 -41.31
CA ALA A 505 -6.44 15.25 -40.55
C ALA A 505 -7.52 16.35 -40.63
N ALA A 506 -8.36 16.39 -41.68
CA ALA A 506 -9.46 17.35 -41.76
C ALA A 506 -10.62 16.94 -40.83
N THR A 507 -10.98 15.65 -40.84
CA THR A 507 -11.97 15.08 -39.91
C THR A 507 -11.50 15.15 -38.46
N ALA A 508 -10.21 14.92 -38.18
CA ALA A 508 -9.62 15.11 -36.85
C ALA A 508 -9.74 16.56 -36.36
N LYS A 509 -9.44 17.52 -37.23
CA LYS A 509 -9.57 18.95 -36.94
C LYS A 509 -11.03 19.39 -36.76
N GLU A 510 -11.98 18.80 -37.47
CA GLU A 510 -13.41 19.08 -37.28
C GLU A 510 -13.90 18.54 -35.92
N ASP A 511 -13.62 17.28 -35.60
CA ASP A 511 -13.97 16.66 -34.30
C ASP A 511 -13.41 17.44 -33.10
N ARG A 512 -12.21 18.00 -33.23
CA ARG A 512 -11.56 18.82 -32.18
C ARG A 512 -12.30 20.13 -31.89
N ILE A 513 -13.05 20.65 -32.86
CA ILE A 513 -13.81 21.91 -32.77
C ILE A 513 -15.31 21.63 -32.49
N ARG A 514 -15.79 20.44 -32.86
CA ARG A 514 -17.19 20.00 -32.71
C ARG A 514 -17.63 20.04 -31.23
N PRO A 515 -18.72 20.75 -30.88
CA PRO A 515 -19.15 20.87 -29.48
C PRO A 515 -19.59 19.50 -28.92
N PRO A 516 -19.22 19.17 -27.66
CA PRO A 516 -19.52 17.85 -27.09
C PRO A 516 -21.03 17.65 -26.88
N LYS A 517 -21.51 16.42 -27.11
CA LYS A 517 -22.92 16.06 -26.90
C LYS A 517 -23.21 15.84 -25.41
N ILE A 518 -23.51 16.93 -24.69
CA ILE A 518 -23.78 16.94 -23.24
C ILE A 518 -25.07 16.18 -22.92
N LEU A 519 -24.95 14.96 -22.38
CA LEU A 519 -26.06 14.26 -21.72
C LEU A 519 -26.09 14.66 -20.24
N ARG A 520 -27.06 15.47 -19.83
CA ARG A 520 -27.14 15.99 -18.44
C ARG A 520 -27.53 14.89 -17.43
N PRO A 521 -27.01 14.96 -16.18
CA PRO A 521 -27.47 14.11 -15.09
C PRO A 521 -28.98 14.22 -14.85
N THR A 522 -29.65 13.08 -14.70
CA THR A 522 -31.11 13.00 -14.46
C THR A 522 -31.50 13.24 -13.00
N ARG A 523 -30.52 13.42 -12.11
CA ARG A 523 -30.71 13.69 -10.67
C ARG A 523 -29.46 14.36 -10.08
N LYS A 524 -29.64 15.01 -8.93
CA LYS A 524 -28.54 15.51 -8.09
C LYS A 524 -27.81 14.32 -7.44
N PRO A 525 -26.48 14.37 -7.23
CA PRO A 525 -25.79 13.42 -6.36
C PRO A 525 -26.17 13.59 -4.89
N ASP A 526 -26.05 12.51 -4.13
CA ASP A 526 -26.11 12.51 -2.67
C ASP A 526 -24.73 12.87 -2.06
N PHE A 527 -23.65 12.49 -2.77
CA PHE A 527 -22.26 12.80 -2.43
C PHE A 527 -21.43 12.99 -3.72
N ASP A 528 -20.47 13.92 -3.72
CA ASP A 528 -19.56 14.11 -4.84
C ASP A 528 -18.17 14.63 -4.43
N VAL A 529 -17.17 14.34 -5.27
CA VAL A 529 -15.77 14.79 -5.11
C VAL A 529 -15.25 15.33 -6.45
N ARG A 530 -14.61 16.50 -6.39
CA ARG A 530 -13.92 17.13 -7.54
C ARG A 530 -12.48 16.65 -7.61
N ILE A 531 -11.99 16.35 -8.81
CA ILE A 531 -10.63 15.87 -9.08
C ILE A 531 -10.14 16.57 -10.36
N THR A 532 -8.90 17.02 -10.38
CA THR A 532 -8.23 17.53 -11.59
C THR A 532 -7.04 16.61 -11.92
N PRO A 533 -7.22 15.56 -12.76
CA PRO A 533 -6.15 14.62 -13.07
C PRO A 533 -5.07 15.28 -13.91
N SER A 534 -3.85 15.40 -13.39
CA SER A 534 -2.73 16.02 -14.10
C SER A 534 -2.07 15.07 -15.10
N GLN A 535 -1.35 15.62 -16.09
CA GLN A 535 -0.52 14.82 -17.01
C GLN A 535 0.46 13.89 -16.27
N SER A 536 1.02 14.34 -15.12
CA SER A 536 1.88 13.50 -14.28
C SER A 536 1.16 12.30 -13.66
N LEU A 537 -0.15 12.42 -13.37
CA LEU A 537 -0.96 11.30 -12.91
C LEU A 537 -1.24 10.31 -14.05
N LEU A 538 -1.59 10.81 -15.25
CA LEU A 538 -1.78 9.97 -16.43
C LEU A 538 -0.51 9.18 -16.77
N PHE A 539 0.65 9.86 -16.81
CA PHE A 539 1.95 9.21 -17.04
C PHE A 539 2.25 8.11 -16.02
N ARG A 540 2.05 8.38 -14.72
CA ARG A 540 2.25 7.38 -13.65
C ARG A 540 1.28 6.21 -13.76
N PHE A 541 0.03 6.45 -14.14
CA PHE A 541 -0.96 5.38 -14.34
C PHE A 541 -0.62 4.54 -15.57
N SER A 542 -0.18 5.15 -16.68
CA SER A 542 0.35 4.45 -17.84
C SER A 542 1.58 3.61 -17.49
N ALA A 543 2.54 4.13 -16.73
CA ALA A 543 3.70 3.37 -16.29
C ALA A 543 3.31 2.17 -15.39
N LEU A 544 2.45 2.40 -14.38
CA LEU A 544 1.95 1.36 -13.46
C LEU A 544 1.15 0.25 -14.18
N THR A 545 0.51 0.58 -15.30
CA THR A 545 -0.27 -0.38 -16.11
C THR A 545 0.46 -0.87 -17.36
N PHE A 546 1.70 -0.44 -17.58
CA PHE A 546 2.48 -0.51 -18.84
C PHE A 546 1.66 -0.17 -20.09
N ASN A 547 0.69 0.74 -19.97
CA ASN A 547 -0.16 1.20 -21.05
C ASN A 547 0.53 2.36 -21.80
N ALA A 548 1.29 2.02 -22.84
CA ALA A 548 2.06 2.96 -23.65
C ALA A 548 1.22 3.72 -24.70
N HIS A 549 -0.12 3.60 -24.68
CA HIS A 549 -1.00 4.20 -25.67
C HIS A 549 -0.88 5.74 -25.71
N ALA A 550 -0.54 6.27 -26.89
CA ALA A 550 -0.17 7.65 -27.15
C ALA A 550 -1.19 8.68 -26.66
N ILE A 551 -2.50 8.37 -26.69
CA ILE A 551 -3.55 9.28 -26.19
C ILE A 551 -3.44 9.66 -24.70
N HIS A 552 -2.60 8.96 -23.94
CA HIS A 552 -2.34 9.22 -22.53
C HIS A 552 -0.99 9.91 -22.28
N LEU A 553 -0.16 10.07 -23.31
CA LEU A 553 1.25 10.47 -23.22
C LEU A 553 1.60 11.67 -24.13
N ASP A 554 1.08 11.69 -25.36
CA ASP A 554 1.41 12.66 -26.42
C ASP A 554 0.21 13.59 -26.75
N PRO A 555 0.27 14.88 -26.36
CA PRO A 555 -0.79 15.84 -26.66
C PRO A 555 -0.89 16.24 -28.14
N GLU A 556 0.16 16.05 -28.94
CA GLU A 556 0.18 16.36 -30.37
C GLU A 556 -0.50 15.24 -31.17
N TYR A 557 -0.18 13.98 -30.86
CA TYR A 557 -0.92 12.81 -31.36
C TYR A 557 -2.42 12.91 -31.07
N CYS A 558 -2.78 13.25 -29.83
CA CYS A 558 -4.19 13.52 -29.46
C CYS A 558 -4.85 14.54 -30.39
N ARG A 559 -4.17 15.67 -30.67
CA ARG A 559 -4.77 16.81 -31.37
C ARG A 559 -4.84 16.63 -32.87
N GLU A 560 -3.78 16.14 -33.50
CA GLU A 560 -3.65 16.15 -34.96
C GLU A 560 -3.95 14.79 -35.61
N VAL A 561 -3.89 13.67 -34.86
CA VAL A 561 -4.29 12.33 -35.36
C VAL A 561 -5.68 11.93 -34.85
N GLU A 562 -5.90 11.95 -33.53
CA GLU A 562 -7.17 11.49 -32.95
C GLU A 562 -8.30 12.54 -32.98
N GLY A 563 -7.97 13.84 -33.07
CA GLY A 563 -8.95 14.93 -33.01
C GLY A 563 -9.46 15.25 -31.60
N HIS A 564 -8.70 14.88 -30.57
CA HIS A 564 -8.95 15.20 -29.17
C HIS A 564 -8.31 16.54 -28.76
N ARG A 565 -8.92 17.29 -27.83
CA ARG A 565 -8.39 18.62 -27.45
C ARG A 565 -7.09 18.56 -26.65
N ASP A 566 -6.91 17.50 -25.86
CA ASP A 566 -5.75 17.23 -25.03
C ASP A 566 -5.65 15.74 -24.72
N LEU A 567 -4.69 15.35 -23.86
CA LEU A 567 -4.53 13.98 -23.37
C LEU A 567 -5.82 13.44 -22.73
N LEU A 568 -6.17 12.20 -23.07
CA LEU A 568 -7.33 11.51 -22.54
C LEU A 568 -7.03 10.84 -21.20
N LEU A 569 -7.97 10.95 -20.26
CA LEU A 569 -7.99 10.17 -19.04
C LEU A 569 -8.28 8.69 -19.35
N HIS A 570 -7.53 7.76 -18.76
CA HIS A 570 -7.75 6.33 -18.96
C HIS A 570 -9.15 5.88 -18.49
N GLY A 571 -9.81 5.02 -19.27
CA GLY A 571 -11.05 4.34 -18.86
C GLY A 571 -10.91 3.60 -17.52
N PRO A 572 -9.84 2.79 -17.32
CA PRO A 572 -9.54 2.16 -16.04
C PRO A 572 -9.30 3.14 -14.88
N LEU A 573 -8.65 4.28 -15.11
CA LEU A 573 -8.45 5.29 -14.06
C LEU A 573 -9.77 5.96 -13.66
N SER A 574 -10.66 6.19 -14.64
CA SER A 574 -12.03 6.65 -14.40
C SER A 574 -12.81 5.66 -13.54
N LEU A 575 -12.71 4.35 -13.84
CA LEU A 575 -13.29 3.28 -13.01
C LEU A 575 -12.70 3.27 -11.58
N VAL A 576 -11.37 3.40 -11.44
CA VAL A 576 -10.70 3.44 -10.12
C VAL A 576 -11.19 4.62 -9.27
N PHE A 577 -11.39 5.81 -9.86
CA PHE A 577 -12.00 6.93 -9.16
C PHE A 577 -13.43 6.61 -8.71
N MET A 578 -14.27 6.06 -9.61
CA MET A 578 -15.66 5.73 -9.28
C MET A 578 -15.77 4.67 -8.17
N LEU A 579 -14.94 3.63 -8.20
CA LEU A 579 -14.89 2.58 -7.18
C LEU A 579 -14.40 3.12 -5.84
N SER A 580 -13.33 3.92 -5.82
CA SER A 580 -12.78 4.50 -4.58
C SER A 580 -13.74 5.49 -3.93
N ILE A 581 -14.37 6.37 -4.72
CA ILE A 581 -15.37 7.32 -4.19
C ILE A 581 -16.63 6.58 -3.71
N LEU A 582 -17.12 5.57 -4.43
CA LEU A 582 -18.23 4.75 -3.95
C LEU A 582 -17.88 4.01 -2.64
N ARG A 583 -16.69 3.42 -2.54
CA ARG A 583 -16.21 2.72 -1.33
C ARG A 583 -16.25 3.63 -0.10
N SER A 584 -15.94 4.92 -0.24
CA SER A 584 -16.02 5.90 0.85
C SER A 584 -17.44 6.12 1.42
N GLN A 585 -18.48 5.71 0.68
CA GLN A 585 -19.90 5.91 1.01
C GLN A 585 -20.61 4.63 1.49
N LEU A 586 -19.88 3.50 1.60
CA LEU A 586 -20.41 2.22 2.07
C LEU A 586 -20.38 2.15 3.60
N ARG A 587 -21.31 1.37 4.18
CA ARG A 587 -21.34 1.12 5.62
C ARG A 587 -20.31 0.06 6.03
N PRO A 588 -19.88 0.04 7.29
CA PRO A 588 -19.25 -1.13 7.90
C PRO A 588 -19.93 -2.45 7.48
N GLY A 589 -19.13 -3.37 6.95
CA GLY A 589 -19.55 -4.70 6.49
C GLY A 589 -19.98 -4.76 5.01
N GLU A 590 -20.25 -3.62 4.35
CA GLU A 590 -20.65 -3.58 2.94
C GLU A 590 -19.46 -3.57 1.98
N MET A 591 -19.52 -4.40 0.95
CA MET A 591 -18.62 -4.37 -0.20
C MET A 591 -19.39 -4.18 -1.51
N ILE A 592 -18.68 -3.69 -2.53
CA ILE A 592 -19.16 -3.69 -3.92
C ILE A 592 -19.20 -5.15 -4.38
N LYS A 593 -20.39 -5.70 -4.65
CA LYS A 593 -20.55 -7.04 -5.23
C LYS A 593 -20.38 -7.00 -6.74
N ARG A 594 -20.99 -6.00 -7.39
CA ARG A 594 -20.89 -5.76 -8.85
C ARG A 594 -20.85 -4.27 -9.16
N PHE A 595 -20.14 -3.89 -10.21
CA PHE A 595 -20.07 -2.54 -10.76
C PHE A 595 -20.10 -2.58 -12.29
N ASP A 596 -21.10 -1.98 -12.93
CA ASP A 596 -21.22 -1.86 -14.40
C ASP A 596 -21.03 -0.41 -14.82
N TYR A 597 -20.30 -0.12 -15.90
CA TYR A 597 -20.01 1.25 -16.34
C TYR A 597 -19.84 1.42 -17.85
N ARG A 598 -20.08 2.64 -18.33
CA ARG A 598 -19.90 3.06 -19.73
C ARG A 598 -19.32 4.47 -19.79
N ASN A 599 -18.35 4.65 -20.68
CA ASN A 599 -17.77 5.93 -21.05
C ASN A 599 -18.66 6.54 -22.14
N LEU A 600 -19.11 7.78 -21.95
CA LEU A 600 -20.10 8.46 -22.78
C LEU A 600 -19.54 9.72 -23.46
N ALA A 601 -18.56 10.37 -22.84
CA ALA A 601 -17.81 11.49 -23.41
C ALA A 601 -16.34 11.44 -22.93
N PRO A 602 -15.38 11.96 -23.70
CA PRO A 602 -13.98 11.99 -23.29
C PRO A 602 -13.76 12.89 -22.06
N LEU A 603 -12.85 12.46 -21.20
CA LEU A 603 -12.31 13.21 -20.07
C LEU A 603 -10.85 13.54 -20.36
N TYR A 604 -10.38 14.72 -19.97
CA TYR A 604 -9.08 15.25 -20.36
C TYR A 604 -8.18 15.55 -19.17
N ALA A 605 -6.87 15.52 -19.39
CA ALA A 605 -5.89 15.97 -18.41
C ALA A 605 -6.07 17.47 -18.09
N ASN A 606 -5.75 17.83 -16.84
CA ASN A 606 -5.75 19.19 -16.31
C ASN A 606 -7.14 19.90 -16.30
N GLU A 607 -8.23 19.21 -16.64
CA GLU A 607 -9.60 19.70 -16.47
C GLU A 607 -10.23 19.14 -15.18
N GLU A 608 -11.06 19.94 -14.50
CA GLU A 608 -11.83 19.45 -13.35
C GLU A 608 -12.91 18.47 -13.83
N LEU A 609 -12.94 17.29 -13.21
CA LEU A 609 -14.03 16.33 -13.26
C LEU A 609 -14.65 16.17 -11.87
N ARG A 610 -15.90 15.74 -11.82
CA ARG A 610 -16.66 15.58 -10.58
C ARG A 610 -17.24 14.17 -10.50
N VAL A 611 -16.72 13.38 -9.58
CA VAL A 611 -17.16 12.00 -9.33
C VAL A 611 -18.36 12.05 -8.38
N CYS A 612 -19.52 11.67 -8.91
CA CYS A 612 -20.83 11.79 -8.27
C CYS A 612 -21.37 10.41 -7.89
N VAL A 613 -21.95 10.30 -6.70
CA VAL A 613 -22.59 9.10 -6.16
C VAL A 613 -24.03 9.43 -5.77
N GLY A 614 -24.96 8.50 -6.01
CA GLY A 614 -26.28 8.55 -5.40
C GLY A 614 -26.93 7.18 -5.24
N LYS A 615 -27.68 6.99 -4.15
CA LYS A 615 -28.44 5.76 -3.86
C LYS A 615 -29.65 5.70 -4.79
N LYS A 616 -29.99 4.51 -5.31
CA LYS A 616 -31.28 4.30 -5.99
C LYS A 616 -32.31 3.88 -4.94
N ALA A 617 -33.45 4.56 -4.92
CA ALA A 617 -34.59 4.15 -4.13
C ALA A 617 -35.12 2.81 -4.67
N ASP A 618 -34.75 1.74 -3.99
CA ASP A 618 -35.11 0.35 -4.27
C ASP A 618 -35.34 -0.35 -2.93
N GLN A 619 -36.17 -1.39 -2.89
CA GLN A 619 -36.71 -1.98 -1.66
C GLN A 619 -35.63 -2.49 -0.70
N ASN A 620 -34.49 -2.93 -1.24
CA ASN A 620 -33.34 -3.41 -0.46
C ASN A 620 -32.24 -2.35 -0.23
N ASN A 621 -32.40 -1.13 -0.75
CA ASN A 621 -31.49 0.02 -0.59
C ASN A 621 -29.99 -0.27 -0.86
N ASN A 622 -29.71 -1.23 -1.75
CA ASN A 622 -28.37 -1.78 -2.00
C ASN A 622 -27.82 -1.48 -3.40
N LYS A 623 -28.45 -0.56 -4.13
CA LYS A 623 -28.04 -0.16 -5.48
C LYS A 623 -27.64 1.30 -5.52
N TYR A 624 -26.48 1.57 -6.10
CA TYR A 624 -25.95 2.91 -6.31
C TYR A 624 -25.88 3.20 -7.81
N GLU A 625 -26.02 4.47 -8.17
CA GLU A 625 -25.54 5.00 -9.45
C GLU A 625 -24.31 5.83 -9.15
N VAL A 626 -23.28 5.68 -9.96
CA VAL A 626 -22.04 6.45 -9.84
C VAL A 626 -21.73 7.00 -11.23
N TRP A 627 -21.35 8.26 -11.30
CA TRP A 627 -21.06 8.91 -12.58
C TRP A 627 -19.94 9.91 -12.45
N ILE A 628 -19.34 10.28 -13.57
CA ILE A 628 -18.41 11.39 -13.66
C ILE A 628 -19.07 12.47 -14.50
N GLU A 629 -19.23 13.66 -13.93
CA GLU A 629 -19.49 14.89 -14.66
C GLU A 629 -18.16 15.45 -15.16
N GLY A 630 -18.05 15.71 -16.47
CA GLY A 630 -16.94 16.50 -17.00
C GLY A 630 -17.16 18.00 -16.78
N LYS A 631 -16.16 18.82 -17.13
CA LYS A 631 -16.18 20.29 -17.05
C LYS A 631 -17.46 20.98 -17.55
N GLU A 632 -18.12 20.42 -18.57
CA GLU A 632 -19.37 20.94 -19.15
C GLU A 632 -20.66 20.50 -18.39
N GLY A 633 -20.53 19.81 -17.24
CA GLY A 633 -21.66 19.36 -16.40
C GLY A 633 -22.49 18.19 -16.96
N GLY A 634 -22.01 17.53 -18.02
CA GLY A 634 -22.64 16.33 -18.59
C GLY A 634 -22.01 15.02 -18.08
N TYR A 635 -22.77 13.93 -18.13
CA TYR A 635 -22.25 12.57 -17.93
C TYR A 635 -21.11 12.27 -18.93
N ALA A 636 -19.89 12.19 -18.43
CA ALA A 636 -18.73 11.71 -19.18
C ALA A 636 -18.52 10.21 -18.99
N VAL A 637 -18.75 9.70 -17.76
CA VAL A 637 -18.81 8.26 -17.46
C VAL A 637 -20.07 8.02 -16.63
N LYS A 638 -20.78 6.92 -16.87
CA LYS A 638 -21.97 6.52 -16.11
C LYS A 638 -21.92 5.04 -15.75
N GLY A 639 -22.20 4.72 -14.50
CA GLY A 639 -22.24 3.35 -13.99
C GLY A 639 -23.25 3.12 -12.88
N SER A 640 -23.38 1.85 -12.50
CA SER A 640 -24.26 1.39 -11.44
C SER A 640 -23.60 0.26 -10.65
N ALA A 641 -23.77 0.30 -9.33
CA ALA A 641 -23.20 -0.68 -8.43
C ALA A 641 -24.28 -1.44 -7.67
N VAL A 642 -24.04 -2.72 -7.42
CA VAL A 642 -24.76 -3.53 -6.44
C VAL A 642 -23.80 -3.76 -5.27
N VAL A 643 -24.24 -3.42 -4.06
CA VAL A 643 -23.48 -3.63 -2.82
C VAL A 643 -24.19 -4.64 -1.93
N GLY A 644 -23.48 -5.12 -0.91
CA GLY A 644 -24.04 -5.99 0.12
C GLY A 644 -22.98 -6.47 1.10
N PRO A 645 -23.36 -7.27 2.10
CA PRO A 645 -22.43 -7.82 3.07
C PRO A 645 -21.45 -8.82 2.42
N LEU A 646 -20.33 -9.05 3.11
CA LEU A 646 -19.54 -10.27 2.93
C LEU A 646 -20.41 -11.50 3.23
N ASP A 647 -20.26 -12.54 2.43
CA ASP A 647 -21.01 -13.77 2.60
C ASP A 647 -20.26 -14.67 3.58
N HIS A 648 -20.68 -14.61 4.85
CA HIS A 648 -20.30 -15.56 5.88
C HIS A 648 -20.85 -16.93 5.50
N GLY A 649 -20.00 -17.77 4.89
CA GLY A 649 -20.37 -19.12 4.49
C GLY A 649 -20.89 -19.91 5.68
N ARG A 650 -22.05 -20.57 5.51
CA ARG A 650 -22.52 -21.56 6.48
C ARG A 650 -21.46 -22.65 6.57
N GLN A 651 -20.86 -22.82 7.75
CA GLN A 651 -20.17 -24.06 8.08
C GLN A 651 -21.22 -25.17 8.09
N GLY A 652 -20.94 -26.26 7.38
CA GLY A 652 -21.76 -27.46 7.26
C GLY A 652 -20.88 -28.69 7.34
#